data_AF-A0A0F9UWK5-F1
#
_entry.id   AF-A0A0F9UWK5-F1
#
_cell.length_a   1.000
_cell.length_b   1.000
_cell.length_c   1.000
_cell.angle_alpha   90.00
_cell.angle_beta   90.00
_cell.angle_gamma   90.00
#
_symmetry.space_group_name_H-M   'P 1'
#
loop_
_entity.id
_entity.type
_entity.pdbx_description
1 polymer ?
#
loop_
_entity_poly.entity_id
_entity_poly.type
_entity_poly.pdbx_seq_one_letter_code
_entity_poly.pdbx_strand_id
1 'polypeptide(L)'
;MSELPNPNTERLITLWEQLTEQALHSDSFTFRMNGNHFNLYTANKRIKEAIEVDAASVSLSINSLIKQVAEAEKFTLADIMSEDERLKSKLAIVHELNAYFRAPEVQSLHQQFYDYCEGALAHYRGREPGEEERAFVLESAVFVGLDAYHATDKLTRLMVQDGALSTKDQAKVNHLVLGFDSIEDLISLAHQIPTGFSLCCILRPHVSDSYFVMVVRNGDRIIALTDKGNYTHPLQEARMRQRNDRYNHERIDRSHFPYDLLNLKWSDNGRDSRADAPRNQLATESGLWSLGTLADLNNWDLLWLHMFIDQCIKRYFDDARSEPPIALGSMARIPHSWIGDSGAAQLPVPARYEVQLDRVPSAQLTTEFMTSLEPGWATKPNPNLWMERWFGSEVPIEALYIPTAAMEISEGRADLIKDADGIKLVPKQAESTPFYRPNVLSLVPTDVTALSTPERVRRDMYFLARYNQAQVIQHLAKEDYSARQAEMQQWCFDAMATNMPNIIDDLIALNHERFWLDREELSGEVELLRSELKGSGGGDSQPVEIPLHQGRGIRLSYIPPRHRFAPDRKSGPSLAKSMGLELYELHSTVCALDQEEEANVCLYLTTDSILDIVNITGLSVSDIPVELHSRGIKTYVGNSILSRIDPMACLKNPWDELRLSFILPLSLSALKKRRREMGLSTPRSGLLESFAEESSAAARQARYRAKLVEGLE
;
A
#
# COMPACT_ATOMS: atom_id res chain seq x y z
N MET A 1 -11.02 -25.77 28.40
CA MET A 1 -12.12 -26.64 28.82
C MET A 1 -13.25 -26.41 27.85
N SER A 2 -13.50 -27.38 26.97
CA SER A 2 -14.58 -27.37 25.98
C SER A 2 -15.76 -28.16 26.54
N GLU A 3 -16.79 -27.48 27.02
CA GLU A 3 -18.09 -28.09 27.28
C GLU A 3 -19.19 -27.12 26.84
N LEU A 4 -20.25 -27.70 26.30
CA LEU A 4 -21.44 -27.10 25.66
C LEU A 4 -21.98 -25.83 26.35
N PRO A 5 -22.69 -24.94 25.62
CA PRO A 5 -23.32 -23.78 26.25
C PRO A 5 -24.30 -24.27 27.32
N ASN A 6 -24.13 -23.73 28.54
CA ASN A 6 -25.05 -23.92 29.64
C ASN A 6 -26.47 -23.54 29.14
N PRO A 7 -27.53 -24.35 29.38
CA PRO A 7 -28.90 -24.05 28.94
C PRO A 7 -29.40 -22.68 29.40
N ASN A 8 -28.79 -22.11 30.46
CA ASN A 8 -29.07 -20.75 30.92
C ASN A 8 -28.54 -19.65 29.99
N THR A 9 -27.46 -19.88 29.23
CA THR A 9 -26.86 -18.90 28.31
C THR A 9 -27.71 -18.73 27.05
N GLU A 10 -28.21 -19.81 26.46
CA GLU A 10 -29.12 -19.74 25.31
C GLU A 10 -30.42 -19.02 25.66
N ARG A 11 -30.94 -19.25 26.88
CA ARG A 11 -32.12 -18.53 27.38
C ARG A 11 -31.84 -17.03 27.53
N LEU A 12 -30.69 -16.63 28.08
CA LEU A 12 -30.30 -15.23 28.18
C LEU A 12 -30.19 -14.54 26.81
N ILE A 13 -29.59 -15.21 25.82
CA ILE A 13 -29.49 -14.69 24.45
C ILE A 13 -30.89 -14.55 23.85
N THR A 14 -31.76 -15.55 24.04
CA THR A 14 -33.15 -15.49 23.57
C THR A 14 -33.90 -14.31 24.18
N LEU A 15 -33.74 -14.07 25.49
CA LEU A 15 -34.37 -12.93 26.17
C LEU A 15 -33.83 -11.59 25.68
N TRP A 16 -32.52 -11.51 25.38
CA TRP A 16 -31.91 -10.33 24.76
C TRP A 16 -32.48 -10.05 23.36
N GLU A 17 -32.57 -11.07 22.50
CA GLU A 17 -33.13 -10.96 21.15
C GLU A 17 -34.61 -10.55 21.19
N GLN A 18 -35.37 -11.10 22.16
CA GLN A 18 -36.76 -10.72 22.39
C GLN A 18 -36.90 -9.27 22.88
N LEU A 19 -36.02 -8.81 23.78
CA LEU A 19 -36.04 -7.44 24.30
C LEU A 19 -35.74 -6.40 23.22
N THR A 20 -34.77 -6.72 22.37
CA THR A 20 -34.28 -5.84 21.29
C THR A 20 -35.05 -6.00 19.99
N GLU A 21 -35.92 -7.01 19.90
CA GLU A 21 -36.69 -7.39 18.70
C GLU A 21 -35.81 -7.67 17.48
N GLN A 22 -34.54 -8.00 17.70
CA GLN A 22 -33.56 -8.28 16.67
C GLN A 22 -32.74 -9.51 17.04
N ALA A 23 -32.57 -10.40 16.05
CA ALA A 23 -31.63 -11.50 16.19
C ALA A 23 -30.21 -10.96 16.39
N LEU A 24 -29.42 -11.63 17.24
CA LEU A 24 -28.04 -11.30 17.53
C LEU A 24 -27.21 -11.27 16.23
N HIS A 25 -27.54 -12.15 15.29
CA HIS A 25 -26.90 -12.27 13.97
C HIS A 25 -27.47 -11.35 12.88
N SER A 26 -28.42 -10.46 13.19
CA SER A 26 -28.95 -9.55 12.18
C SER A 26 -27.94 -8.47 11.78
N ASP A 27 -27.78 -8.25 10.46
CA ASP A 27 -26.89 -7.24 9.88
C ASP A 27 -27.52 -5.84 9.82
N SER A 28 -28.46 -5.51 10.72
CA SER A 28 -29.19 -4.24 10.65
C SER A 28 -28.43 -3.10 11.34
N PHE A 29 -28.34 -1.94 10.69
CA PHE A 29 -27.29 -0.93 10.96
C PHE A 29 -27.67 0.23 11.90
N THR A 30 -28.93 0.41 12.30
CA THR A 30 -29.28 1.52 13.21
C THR A 30 -30.63 1.29 13.88
N PHE A 31 -30.63 1.33 15.21
CA PHE A 31 -31.83 1.62 15.99
C PHE A 31 -31.72 3.07 16.49
N ARG A 32 -32.66 3.95 16.12
CA ARG A 32 -32.87 5.21 16.83
C ARG A 32 -34.01 4.96 17.81
N MET A 33 -33.70 4.72 19.07
CA MET A 33 -34.69 4.86 20.13
C MET A 33 -34.67 6.30 20.63
N ASN A 34 -35.70 7.06 20.26
CA ASN A 34 -36.19 8.30 20.88
C ASN A 34 -35.19 9.14 21.71
N GLY A 35 -34.10 9.60 21.09
CA GLY A 35 -33.32 10.76 21.53
C GLY A 35 -31.92 10.49 22.12
N ASN A 36 -31.53 9.23 22.38
CA ASN A 36 -30.14 8.86 22.72
C ASN A 36 -29.62 7.81 21.73
N HIS A 37 -28.31 7.87 21.42
CA HIS A 37 -27.66 7.00 20.45
C HIS A 37 -27.23 5.67 21.10
N PHE A 38 -28.18 4.79 21.45
CA PHE A 38 -27.84 3.39 21.76
C PHE A 38 -27.55 2.63 20.46
N ASN A 39 -26.33 2.09 20.32
CA ASN A 39 -25.92 1.35 19.13
C ASN A 39 -26.04 -0.16 19.36
N LEU A 40 -27.18 -0.73 18.97
CA LEU A 40 -27.46 -2.16 19.09
C LEU A 40 -26.47 -3.04 18.33
N TYR A 41 -25.92 -2.57 17.21
CA TYR A 41 -24.88 -3.31 16.47
C TYR A 41 -23.63 -3.49 17.33
N THR A 42 -23.16 -2.43 17.98
CA THR A 42 -22.01 -2.49 18.90
C THR A 42 -22.31 -3.39 20.09
N ALA A 43 -23.51 -3.30 20.67
CA ALA A 43 -23.94 -4.14 21.78
C ALA A 43 -23.97 -5.64 21.41
N ASN A 44 -24.59 -5.98 20.27
CA ASN A 44 -24.62 -7.36 19.75
C ASN A 44 -23.23 -7.88 19.44
N LYS A 45 -22.33 -7.03 18.93
CA LYS A 45 -20.93 -7.39 18.73
C LYS A 45 -20.24 -7.75 20.05
N ARG A 46 -20.44 -6.97 21.12
CA ARG A 46 -19.88 -7.29 22.45
C ARG A 46 -20.42 -8.60 23.03
N ILE A 47 -21.71 -8.88 22.86
CA ILE A 47 -22.29 -10.17 23.30
C ILE A 47 -21.70 -11.33 22.50
N LYS A 48 -21.48 -11.18 21.19
CA LYS A 48 -20.80 -12.19 20.37
C LYS A 48 -19.37 -12.47 20.85
N GLU A 49 -18.60 -11.41 21.13
CA GLU A 49 -17.27 -11.52 21.73
C GLU A 49 -17.34 -12.29 23.07
N ALA A 50 -18.33 -12.02 23.91
CA ALA A 50 -18.51 -12.72 25.18
C ALA A 50 -18.86 -14.21 25.04
N ILE A 51 -19.59 -14.60 23.99
CA ILE A 51 -19.91 -16.01 23.70
C ILE A 51 -18.63 -16.82 23.42
N GLU A 52 -17.61 -16.20 22.82
CA GLU A 52 -16.32 -16.85 22.54
C GLU A 52 -15.48 -17.08 23.81
N VAL A 53 -15.82 -16.41 24.92
CA VAL A 53 -15.12 -16.53 26.21
C VAL A 53 -15.77 -17.58 27.09
N ASP A 54 -16.93 -17.26 27.68
CA ASP A 54 -17.70 -18.16 28.54
C ASP A 54 -19.11 -17.62 28.87
N ALA A 55 -19.90 -18.47 29.55
CA ALA A 55 -21.26 -18.15 29.99
C ALA A 55 -21.34 -16.98 30.99
N ALA A 56 -20.32 -16.81 31.83
CA ALA A 56 -20.26 -15.74 32.83
C ALA A 56 -20.12 -14.36 32.15
N SER A 57 -19.26 -14.28 31.14
CA SER A 57 -19.00 -13.09 30.33
C SER A 57 -20.24 -12.67 29.56
N VAL A 58 -21.02 -13.63 29.03
CA VAL A 58 -22.31 -13.34 28.37
C VAL A 58 -23.30 -12.75 29.37
N SER A 59 -23.41 -13.37 30.55
CA SER A 59 -24.31 -12.90 31.61
C SER A 59 -23.97 -11.48 32.09
N LEU A 60 -22.69 -11.20 32.36
CA LEU A 60 -22.21 -9.87 32.76
C LEU A 60 -22.44 -8.83 31.66
N SER A 61 -22.15 -9.18 30.41
CA SER A 61 -22.31 -8.29 29.25
C SER A 61 -23.77 -7.90 29.06
N ILE A 62 -24.70 -8.86 29.10
CA ILE A 62 -26.14 -8.59 29.00
C ILE A 62 -26.62 -7.76 30.20
N ASN A 63 -26.20 -8.07 31.44
CA ASN A 63 -26.54 -7.28 32.63
C ASN A 63 -26.13 -5.80 32.49
N SER A 64 -24.92 -5.56 31.97
CA SER A 64 -24.39 -4.22 31.75
C SER A 64 -25.15 -3.45 30.65
N LEU A 65 -25.53 -4.14 29.56
CA LEU A 65 -26.22 -3.52 28.41
C LEU A 65 -27.71 -3.28 28.65
N ILE A 66 -28.39 -4.09 29.47
CA ILE A 66 -29.84 -3.98 29.71
C ILE A 66 -30.20 -2.60 30.27
N LYS A 67 -29.37 -2.03 31.14
CA LYS A 67 -29.60 -0.68 31.67
C LYS A 67 -29.63 0.37 30.56
N GLN A 68 -28.69 0.29 29.62
CA GLN A 68 -28.61 1.20 28.48
C GLN A 68 -29.80 1.04 27.54
N VAL A 69 -30.27 -0.19 27.32
CA VAL A 69 -31.49 -0.46 26.54
C VAL A 69 -32.73 0.12 27.24
N ALA A 70 -32.83 -0.06 28.56
CA ALA A 70 -33.95 0.44 29.35
C ALA A 70 -34.02 1.98 29.37
N GLU A 71 -32.87 2.67 29.38
CA GLU A 71 -32.79 4.13 29.30
C GLU A 71 -33.11 4.68 27.90
N ALA A 72 -32.84 3.89 26.86
CA ALA A 72 -33.12 4.26 25.48
C ALA A 72 -34.62 4.14 25.14
N GLU A 73 -35.31 3.16 25.70
CA GLU A 73 -36.76 2.97 25.54
C GLU A 73 -37.57 4.07 26.25
N LYS A 74 -38.62 4.58 25.59
CA LYS A 74 -39.51 5.61 26.16
C LYS A 74 -40.96 5.25 25.91
N PHE A 75 -41.73 5.20 26.99
CA PHE A 75 -43.18 5.02 26.97
C PHE A 75 -43.86 6.27 27.52
N THR A 76 -44.98 6.65 26.93
CA THR A 76 -45.78 7.79 27.39
C THR A 76 -46.75 7.36 28.50
N LEU A 77 -47.26 8.33 29.26
CA LEU A 77 -48.34 8.07 30.23
C LEU A 77 -49.60 7.51 29.54
N ALA A 78 -49.84 7.85 28.27
CA ALA A 78 -50.95 7.31 27.50
C ALA A 78 -50.77 5.80 27.25
N ASP A 79 -49.55 5.35 26.91
CA ASP A 79 -49.23 3.93 26.69
C ASP A 79 -49.41 3.09 27.97
N ILE A 80 -49.11 3.70 29.12
CA ILE A 80 -49.32 3.07 30.44
C ILE A 80 -50.82 2.95 30.74
N MET A 81 -51.58 4.02 30.49
CA MET A 81 -53.03 4.04 30.75
C MET A 81 -53.83 3.16 29.79
N SER A 82 -53.37 2.97 28.56
CA SER A 82 -54.01 2.10 27.56
C SER A 82 -53.64 0.63 27.70
N GLU A 83 -52.81 0.28 28.70
CA GLU A 83 -52.32 -1.08 28.89
C GLU A 83 -51.63 -1.66 27.64
N ASP A 84 -50.78 -0.86 26.98
CA ASP A 84 -50.12 -1.23 25.73
C ASP A 84 -49.42 -2.61 25.78
N GLU A 85 -49.72 -3.47 24.80
CA GLU A 85 -49.23 -4.86 24.74
C GLU A 85 -47.72 -4.96 24.52
N ARG A 86 -47.11 -3.98 23.83
CA ARG A 86 -45.65 -3.92 23.67
C ARG A 86 -44.99 -3.59 25.01
N LEU A 87 -45.53 -2.62 25.77
CA LEU A 87 -45.05 -2.32 27.12
C LEU A 87 -45.15 -3.55 28.04
N LYS A 88 -46.30 -4.23 28.08
CA LYS A 88 -46.48 -5.46 28.88
C LYS A 88 -45.47 -6.55 28.51
N SER A 89 -45.29 -6.79 27.22
CA SER A 89 -44.35 -7.81 26.71
C SER A 89 -42.91 -7.50 27.11
N LYS A 90 -42.46 -6.24 26.96
CA LYS A 90 -41.10 -5.85 27.36
C LYS A 90 -40.90 -5.91 28.87
N LEU A 91 -41.88 -5.49 29.67
CA LEU A 91 -41.81 -5.61 31.13
C LEU A 91 -41.70 -7.07 31.58
N ALA A 92 -42.44 -8.00 30.94
CA ALA A 92 -42.33 -9.43 31.25
C ALA A 92 -40.90 -9.97 31.00
N ILE A 93 -40.29 -9.60 29.86
CA ILE A 93 -38.91 -9.98 29.53
C ILE A 93 -37.92 -9.39 30.54
N VAL A 94 -38.05 -8.10 30.88
CA VAL A 94 -37.19 -7.43 31.88
C VAL A 94 -37.38 -8.04 33.27
N HIS A 95 -38.58 -8.49 33.64
CA HIS A 95 -38.82 -9.20 34.89
C HIS A 95 -38.11 -10.56 34.92
N GLU A 96 -38.13 -11.32 33.82
CA GLU A 96 -37.44 -12.59 33.72
C GLU A 96 -35.91 -12.41 33.80
N LEU A 97 -35.37 -11.42 33.07
CA LEU A 97 -33.95 -11.05 33.15
C LEU A 97 -33.56 -10.63 34.58
N ASN A 98 -34.36 -9.79 35.23
CA ASN A 98 -34.11 -9.40 36.62
C ASN A 98 -34.19 -10.57 37.59
N ALA A 99 -35.11 -11.51 37.39
CA ALA A 99 -35.20 -12.72 38.21
C ALA A 99 -33.93 -13.58 38.05
N TYR A 100 -33.42 -13.70 36.82
CA TYR A 100 -32.15 -14.38 36.56
C TYR A 100 -30.97 -13.70 37.27
N PHE A 101 -30.80 -12.38 37.12
CA PHE A 101 -29.67 -11.67 37.73
C PHE A 101 -29.75 -11.57 39.26
N ARG A 102 -30.95 -11.69 39.83
CA ARG A 102 -31.16 -11.74 41.30
C ARG A 102 -31.02 -13.14 41.89
N ALA A 103 -30.83 -14.17 41.07
CA ALA A 103 -30.53 -15.50 41.57
C ALA A 103 -29.23 -15.44 42.41
N PRO A 104 -29.20 -15.97 43.66
CA PRO A 104 -28.04 -15.81 44.55
C PRO A 104 -26.71 -16.27 43.95
N GLU A 105 -26.73 -17.33 43.15
CA GLU A 105 -25.54 -17.88 42.47
C GLU A 105 -24.99 -16.91 41.43
N VAL A 106 -25.86 -16.31 40.61
CA VAL A 106 -25.49 -15.32 39.58
C VAL A 106 -24.99 -14.04 40.24
N GLN A 107 -25.69 -13.57 41.26
CA GLN A 107 -25.30 -12.37 42.00
C GLN A 107 -23.94 -12.56 42.68
N SER A 108 -23.68 -13.71 43.30
CA SER A 108 -22.38 -14.00 43.91
C SER A 108 -21.26 -14.02 42.88
N LEU A 109 -21.50 -14.63 41.70
CA LEU A 109 -20.50 -14.67 40.63
C LEU A 109 -20.22 -13.29 40.04
N HIS A 110 -21.26 -12.47 39.81
CA HIS A 110 -21.08 -11.08 39.36
C HIS A 110 -20.34 -10.26 40.40
N GLN A 111 -20.68 -10.40 41.68
CA GLN A 111 -20.02 -9.67 42.76
C GLN A 111 -18.54 -10.05 42.88
N GLN A 112 -18.19 -11.33 42.77
CA GLN A 112 -16.78 -11.77 42.76
C GLN A 112 -15.98 -11.09 41.65
N PHE A 113 -16.57 -10.95 40.45
CA PHE A 113 -15.93 -10.24 39.35
C PHE A 113 -15.77 -8.74 39.63
N TYR A 114 -16.80 -8.08 40.16
CA TYR A 114 -16.71 -6.66 40.50
C TYR A 114 -15.72 -6.39 41.64
N ASP A 115 -15.73 -7.21 42.70
CA ASP A 115 -14.78 -7.13 43.81
C ASP A 115 -13.33 -7.32 43.33
N TYR A 116 -13.13 -8.24 42.36
CA TYR A 116 -11.84 -8.42 41.71
C TYR A 116 -11.36 -7.15 41.00
N CYS A 117 -12.24 -6.54 40.19
CA CYS A 117 -11.91 -5.32 39.46
C CYS A 117 -11.66 -4.12 40.38
N GLU A 118 -12.50 -3.96 41.41
CA GLU A 118 -12.34 -2.93 42.44
C GLU A 118 -11.03 -3.13 43.20
N GLY A 119 -10.71 -4.36 43.59
CA GLY A 119 -9.46 -4.73 44.24
C GLY A 119 -8.23 -4.43 43.39
N ALA A 120 -8.29 -4.68 42.08
CA ALA A 120 -7.23 -4.34 41.14
C ALA A 120 -6.98 -2.83 41.07
N LEU A 121 -8.04 -2.03 40.92
CA LEU A 121 -7.93 -0.57 40.94
C LEU A 121 -7.35 -0.07 42.26
N ALA A 122 -7.83 -0.62 43.39
CA ALA A 122 -7.34 -0.25 44.71
C ALA A 122 -5.85 -0.58 44.90
N HIS A 123 -5.41 -1.73 44.41
CA HIS A 123 -4.02 -2.20 44.49
C HIS A 123 -3.06 -1.21 43.82
N TYR A 124 -3.32 -0.81 42.58
CA TYR A 124 -2.43 0.08 41.85
C TYR A 124 -2.52 1.54 42.32
N ARG A 125 -3.69 2.00 42.76
CA ARG A 125 -3.88 3.38 43.25
C ARG A 125 -3.42 3.57 44.70
N GLY A 126 -3.25 2.49 45.46
CA GLY A 126 -2.92 2.53 46.88
C GLY A 126 -4.01 3.14 47.76
N ARG A 127 -5.27 3.12 47.31
CA ARG A 127 -6.44 3.63 48.04
C ARG A 127 -7.70 2.86 47.66
N GLU A 128 -8.72 2.92 48.51
CA GLU A 128 -10.04 2.39 48.20
C GLU A 128 -10.66 3.07 46.95
N PRO A 129 -11.44 2.33 46.14
CA PRO A 129 -12.12 2.90 44.97
C PRO A 129 -13.18 3.94 45.36
N GLY A 130 -13.21 5.05 44.62
CA GLY A 130 -14.24 6.08 44.74
C GLY A 130 -15.54 5.69 44.03
N GLU A 131 -16.59 6.51 44.18
CA GLU A 131 -17.89 6.25 43.54
C GLU A 131 -17.80 6.16 42.01
N GLU A 132 -17.02 7.03 41.37
CA GLU A 132 -16.81 7.01 39.91
C GLU A 132 -16.12 5.72 39.43
N GLU A 133 -15.15 5.20 40.20
CA GLU A 133 -14.45 3.95 39.89
C GLU A 133 -15.39 2.75 40.04
N ARG A 134 -16.23 2.73 41.07
CA ARG A 134 -17.24 1.66 41.26
C ARG A 134 -18.31 1.68 40.17
N ALA A 135 -18.79 2.87 39.79
CA ALA A 135 -19.71 3.02 38.68
C ALA A 135 -19.09 2.50 37.37
N PHE A 136 -17.83 2.89 37.10
CA PHE A 136 -17.06 2.39 35.97
C PHE A 136 -16.95 0.85 35.96
N VAL A 137 -16.62 0.23 37.10
CA VAL A 137 -16.51 -1.23 37.21
C VAL A 137 -17.84 -1.91 36.84
N LEU A 138 -18.96 -1.41 37.37
CA LEU A 138 -20.28 -1.98 37.11
C LEU A 138 -20.74 -1.83 35.66
N GLU A 139 -20.31 -0.79 34.96
CA GLU A 139 -20.78 -0.46 33.60
C GLU A 139 -19.84 -0.90 32.48
N SER A 140 -18.54 -1.05 32.76
CA SER A 140 -17.51 -1.19 31.72
C SER A 140 -16.53 -2.33 31.94
N ALA A 141 -16.33 -2.84 33.16
CA ALA A 141 -15.28 -3.82 33.44
C ALA A 141 -15.39 -5.11 32.61
N VAL A 142 -16.61 -5.57 32.31
CA VAL A 142 -16.80 -6.75 31.46
C VAL A 142 -16.25 -6.53 30.05
N PHE A 143 -16.49 -5.37 29.45
CA PHE A 143 -15.99 -5.05 28.10
C PHE A 143 -14.48 -4.86 28.10
N VAL A 144 -13.94 -4.27 29.17
CA VAL A 144 -12.48 -4.20 29.40
C VAL A 144 -11.87 -5.61 29.43
N GLY A 145 -12.51 -6.55 30.11
CA GLY A 145 -12.08 -7.95 30.17
C GLY A 145 -12.14 -8.66 28.82
N LEU A 146 -13.20 -8.45 28.02
CA LEU A 146 -13.29 -8.97 26.65
C LEU A 146 -12.18 -8.41 25.77
N ASP A 147 -11.93 -7.10 25.86
CA ASP A 147 -10.87 -6.44 25.11
C ASP A 147 -9.47 -6.96 25.50
N ALA A 148 -9.23 -7.22 26.79
CA ALA A 148 -8.00 -7.82 27.30
C ALA A 148 -7.82 -9.28 26.85
N TYR A 149 -8.89 -10.06 26.83
CA TYR A 149 -8.89 -11.45 26.33
C TYR A 149 -8.46 -11.50 24.86
N HIS A 150 -9.12 -10.73 23.99
CA HIS A 150 -8.81 -10.69 22.57
C HIS A 150 -7.49 -9.97 22.24
N ALA A 151 -6.95 -9.13 23.14
CA ALA A 151 -5.69 -8.45 22.91
C ALA A 151 -4.50 -9.41 22.76
N THR A 152 -4.53 -10.54 23.47
CA THR A 152 -3.44 -11.53 23.38
C THR A 152 -3.23 -12.01 21.95
N ASP A 153 -4.29 -12.16 21.15
CA ASP A 153 -4.21 -12.59 19.76
C ASP A 153 -3.97 -11.45 18.77
N LYS A 154 -4.42 -10.23 19.09
CA LYS A 154 -4.27 -9.02 18.24
C LYS A 154 -2.86 -8.45 18.21
N LEU A 155 -2.14 -8.50 19.34
CA LEU A 155 -0.79 -7.92 19.46
C LEU A 155 0.25 -8.76 18.71
N THR A 156 1.30 -8.11 18.23
CA THR A 156 2.48 -8.81 17.69
C THR A 156 3.27 -9.38 18.85
N ARG A 157 3.52 -10.70 18.83
CA ARG A 157 4.18 -11.45 19.92
C ARG A 157 5.48 -12.03 19.40
N LEU A 158 6.59 -11.66 20.04
CA LEU A 158 7.92 -12.07 19.61
C LEU A 158 8.75 -12.48 20.83
N MET A 159 9.48 -13.58 20.69
CA MET A 159 10.37 -14.12 21.71
C MET A 159 11.75 -13.49 21.56
N VAL A 160 12.17 -12.76 22.58
CA VAL A 160 13.49 -12.12 22.65
C VAL A 160 14.56 -13.13 23.04
N GLN A 161 14.24 -13.98 24.00
CA GLN A 161 15.10 -15.06 24.46
C GLN A 161 14.22 -16.23 24.92
N ASP A 162 14.64 -17.44 24.60
CA ASP A 162 14.09 -18.65 25.22
C ASP A 162 15.06 -19.20 26.27
N GLY A 163 14.52 -19.84 27.30
CA GLY A 163 15.31 -20.36 28.41
C GLY A 163 14.48 -21.05 29.48
N ALA A 164 15.12 -21.31 30.62
CA ALA A 164 14.46 -21.95 31.76
C ALA A 164 13.34 -21.06 32.31
N LEU A 165 12.20 -21.70 32.60
CA LEU A 165 11.01 -21.02 33.14
C LEU A 165 11.10 -20.89 34.66
N SER A 166 10.48 -19.84 35.19
CA SER A 166 10.26 -19.65 36.61
C SER A 166 8.80 -19.95 36.98
N THR A 167 8.46 -19.76 38.27
CA THR A 167 7.10 -19.92 38.78
C THR A 167 6.37 -18.58 38.83
N LYS A 168 5.04 -18.61 38.69
CA LYS A 168 4.19 -17.41 38.72
C LYS A 168 4.30 -16.62 40.03
N ASP A 169 4.62 -17.27 41.15
CA ASP A 169 4.75 -16.62 42.45
C ASP A 169 5.92 -15.62 42.51
N GLN A 170 6.87 -15.72 41.57
CA GLN A 170 7.99 -14.77 41.45
C GLN A 170 7.67 -13.58 40.54
N ALA A 171 6.54 -13.62 39.80
CA ALA A 171 6.18 -12.58 38.86
C ALA A 171 5.85 -11.27 39.60
N LYS A 172 6.50 -10.18 39.18
CA LYS A 172 6.24 -8.83 39.68
C LYS A 172 5.81 -7.90 38.56
N VAL A 173 4.92 -6.98 38.85
CA VAL A 173 4.55 -5.92 37.90
C VAL A 173 5.38 -4.68 38.20
N ASN A 174 6.10 -4.17 37.20
CA ASN A 174 6.79 -2.90 37.32
C ASN A 174 5.76 -1.76 37.36
N HIS A 175 5.82 -0.94 38.42
CA HIS A 175 4.89 0.17 38.62
C HIS A 175 5.20 1.39 37.74
N LEU A 176 6.38 1.45 37.13
CA LEU A 176 6.78 2.52 36.21
C LEU A 176 6.46 2.13 34.77
N VAL A 177 5.97 3.12 34.01
CA VAL A 177 5.85 3.01 32.55
C VAL A 177 7.13 3.58 31.95
N LEU A 178 8.01 2.69 31.50
CA LEU A 178 9.33 3.06 30.98
C LEU A 178 9.23 3.51 29.53
N GLY A 179 10.19 4.29 29.07
CA GLY A 179 10.27 4.69 27.67
C GLY A 179 11.70 4.75 27.17
N PHE A 180 11.84 4.48 25.88
CA PHE A 180 13.10 4.20 25.20
C PHE A 180 13.10 4.86 23.83
N ASP A 181 14.28 5.26 23.36
CA ASP A 181 14.46 5.79 22.01
C ASP A 181 14.49 4.65 20.96
N SER A 182 14.86 3.44 21.38
CA SER A 182 15.01 2.28 20.50
C SER A 182 14.52 0.98 21.15
N ILE A 183 14.12 0.01 20.32
CA ILE A 183 13.72 -1.33 20.78
C ILE A 183 14.95 -2.14 21.23
N GLU A 184 16.13 -1.81 20.71
CA GLU A 184 17.41 -2.39 21.07
C GLU A 184 17.78 -2.09 22.54
N ASP A 185 17.55 -0.85 22.98
CA ASP A 185 17.78 -0.46 24.38
C ASP A 185 16.83 -1.21 25.31
N LEU A 186 15.56 -1.36 24.91
CA LEU A 186 14.58 -2.14 25.65
C LEU A 186 14.99 -3.62 25.75
N ILE A 187 15.41 -4.24 24.65
CA ILE A 187 15.87 -5.64 24.65
C ILE A 187 17.08 -5.82 25.57
N SER A 188 18.02 -4.87 25.55
CA SER A 188 19.21 -4.90 26.42
C SER A 188 18.80 -4.86 27.91
N LEU A 189 17.87 -3.98 28.26
CA LEU A 189 17.37 -3.86 29.63
C LEU A 189 16.47 -5.04 30.04
N ALA A 190 15.72 -5.65 29.11
CA ALA A 190 14.84 -6.77 29.38
C ALA A 190 15.58 -7.98 29.98
N HIS A 191 16.89 -8.12 29.72
CA HIS A 191 17.73 -9.14 30.34
C HIS A 191 18.08 -8.86 31.80
N GLN A 192 17.82 -7.65 32.30
CA GLN A 192 18.16 -7.20 33.65
C GLN A 192 16.92 -7.05 34.55
N ILE A 193 15.72 -6.92 33.98
CA ILE A 193 14.49 -6.81 34.78
C ILE A 193 14.16 -8.14 35.47
N PRO A 194 13.57 -8.14 36.69
CA PRO A 194 13.11 -9.37 37.36
C PRO A 194 12.04 -10.12 36.56
N THR A 195 11.77 -11.38 36.96
CA THR A 195 10.62 -12.14 36.44
C THR A 195 9.32 -11.39 36.70
N GLY A 196 8.48 -11.28 35.67
CA GLY A 196 7.22 -10.57 35.71
C GLY A 196 6.98 -9.70 34.47
N PHE A 197 6.41 -8.52 34.68
CA PHE A 197 5.82 -7.68 33.64
C PHE A 197 6.38 -6.27 33.69
N SER A 198 6.72 -5.71 32.53
CA SER A 198 7.12 -4.31 32.41
C SER A 198 6.47 -3.69 31.18
N LEU A 199 5.76 -2.58 31.39
CA LEU A 199 5.17 -1.80 30.32
C LEU A 199 6.17 -0.74 29.85
N CYS A 200 6.48 -0.75 28.56
CA CYS A 200 7.48 0.11 27.95
C CYS A 200 6.92 0.79 26.71
N CYS A 201 7.44 1.98 26.36
CA CYS A 201 7.08 2.71 25.15
C CYS A 201 8.33 2.99 24.32
N ILE A 202 8.28 2.70 23.02
CA ILE A 202 9.31 3.11 22.08
C ILE A 202 8.89 4.44 21.46
N LEU A 203 9.67 5.48 21.74
CA LEU A 203 9.42 6.85 21.33
C LEU A 203 10.02 7.09 19.96
N ARG A 204 9.27 7.75 19.08
CA ARG A 204 9.72 8.09 17.73
C ARG A 204 9.68 9.60 17.52
N PRO A 205 10.55 10.16 16.65
CA PRO A 205 10.52 11.58 16.33
C PRO A 205 9.14 12.07 15.87
N HIS A 206 8.42 11.21 15.15
CA HIS A 206 7.00 11.37 14.88
C HIS A 206 6.19 10.61 15.92
N VAL A 207 5.44 11.34 16.74
CA VAL A 207 4.76 10.76 17.91
C VAL A 207 3.74 9.68 17.54
N SER A 208 3.06 9.80 16.39
CA SER A 208 2.11 8.81 15.87
C SER A 208 2.75 7.43 15.63
N ASP A 209 4.07 7.37 15.40
CA ASP A 209 4.82 6.13 15.22
C ASP A 209 5.28 5.50 16.52
N SER A 210 5.08 6.17 17.65
CA SER A 210 5.41 5.61 18.95
C SER A 210 4.48 4.42 19.25
N TYR A 211 5.04 3.39 19.88
CA TYR A 211 4.32 2.15 20.16
C TYR A 211 4.70 1.57 21.52
N PHE A 212 3.77 0.82 22.10
CA PHE A 212 3.99 0.19 23.38
C PHE A 212 4.47 -1.25 23.21
N VAL A 213 5.24 -1.68 24.19
CA VAL A 213 5.78 -3.02 24.32
C VAL A 213 5.56 -3.48 25.76
N MET A 214 4.76 -4.51 25.94
CA MET A 214 4.70 -5.27 27.18
C MET A 214 5.81 -6.32 27.14
N VAL A 215 6.78 -6.20 28.03
CA VAL A 215 7.81 -7.22 28.25
C VAL A 215 7.31 -8.20 29.31
N VAL A 216 7.22 -9.47 28.93
CA VAL A 216 6.93 -10.59 29.82
C VAL A 216 8.21 -11.38 30.02
N ARG A 217 8.71 -11.42 31.24
CA ARG A 217 9.86 -12.24 31.62
C ARG A 217 9.41 -13.38 32.52
N ASN A 218 9.59 -14.62 32.08
CA ASN A 218 9.39 -15.82 32.88
C ASN A 218 10.72 -16.58 33.03
N GLY A 219 11.46 -16.30 34.11
CA GLY A 219 12.81 -16.84 34.29
C GLY A 219 13.78 -16.26 33.25
N ASP A 220 14.33 -17.13 32.40
CA ASP A 220 15.21 -16.77 31.28
C ASP A 220 14.46 -16.56 29.96
N ARG A 221 13.17 -16.90 29.90
CA ARG A 221 12.32 -16.61 28.73
C ARG A 221 11.84 -15.16 28.78
N ILE A 222 12.05 -14.44 27.68
CA ILE A 222 11.65 -13.04 27.51
C ILE A 222 10.80 -12.93 26.24
N ILE A 223 9.61 -12.36 26.39
CA ILE A 223 8.64 -12.15 25.31
C ILE A 223 8.29 -10.67 25.24
N ALA A 224 8.21 -10.13 24.03
CA ALA A 224 7.74 -8.78 23.75
C ALA A 224 6.37 -8.86 23.05
N LEU A 225 5.38 -8.17 23.61
CA LEU A 225 4.04 -8.02 23.05
C LEU A 225 3.86 -6.56 22.67
N THR A 226 3.59 -6.27 21.40
CA THR A 226 3.55 -4.89 20.91
C THR A 226 2.37 -4.61 20.01
N ASP A 227 1.90 -3.37 20.06
CA ASP A 227 0.91 -2.82 19.16
C ASP A 227 1.53 -2.07 17.97
N LYS A 228 2.83 -2.25 17.69
CA LYS A 228 3.47 -1.70 16.49
C LYS A 228 2.68 -2.11 15.24
N GLY A 229 2.46 -1.14 14.35
CA GLY A 229 1.69 -1.35 13.12
C GLY A 229 2.27 -2.47 12.25
N ASN A 230 1.40 -3.34 11.74
CA ASN A 230 1.76 -4.41 10.81
C ASN A 230 1.65 -3.91 9.37
N TYR A 231 2.80 -3.55 8.79
CA TYR A 231 2.85 -3.07 7.41
C TYR A 231 3.05 -4.21 6.40
N THR A 232 2.48 -4.07 5.21
CA THR A 232 2.60 -5.02 4.10
C THR A 232 4.00 -5.06 3.49
N HIS A 233 4.73 -3.94 3.54
CA HIS A 233 6.11 -3.82 3.07
C HIS A 233 6.87 -2.71 3.82
N PRO A 234 8.21 -2.72 3.84
CA PRO A 234 9.00 -1.84 4.70
C PRO A 234 8.86 -0.35 4.36
N LEU A 235 8.59 -0.01 3.09
CA LEU A 235 8.37 1.39 2.67
C LEU A 235 6.99 1.96 3.02
N GLN A 236 6.04 1.14 3.50
CA GLN A 236 4.64 1.55 3.62
C GLN A 236 4.46 2.63 4.66
N GLU A 237 5.07 2.46 5.84
CA GLU A 237 4.99 3.43 6.94
C GLU A 237 5.41 4.82 6.48
N ALA A 238 6.61 4.95 5.91
CA ALA A 238 7.12 6.22 5.40
C ALA A 238 6.24 6.81 4.28
N ARG A 239 5.71 5.99 3.37
CA ARG A 239 4.81 6.45 2.28
C ARG A 239 3.45 6.92 2.81
N MET A 240 2.91 6.26 3.83
CA MET A 240 1.67 6.68 4.46
C MET A 240 1.87 7.97 5.25
N ARG A 241 2.96 8.07 6.03
CA ARG A 241 3.35 9.27 6.79
C ARG A 241 3.47 10.51 5.93
N GLN A 242 4.09 10.40 4.74
CA GLN A 242 4.19 11.52 3.78
C GLN A 242 2.83 12.11 3.38
N ARG A 243 1.73 11.38 3.58
CA ARG A 243 0.37 11.84 3.26
C ARG A 243 -0.36 12.41 4.47
N ASN A 244 -0.31 11.73 5.62
CA ASN A 244 -0.92 12.12 6.91
C ASN A 244 -0.69 11.03 7.99
N ASP A 245 -1.03 11.33 9.24
CA ASP A 245 -0.90 10.45 10.40
C ASP A 245 -2.08 9.46 10.62
N ARG A 246 -3.09 9.47 9.73
CA ARG A 246 -4.31 8.64 9.90
C ARG A 246 -4.00 7.14 9.95
N TYR A 247 -2.88 6.71 9.36
CA TYR A 247 -2.46 5.31 9.34
C TYR A 247 -2.21 4.73 10.75
N ASN A 248 -1.86 5.56 11.72
CA ASN A 248 -1.67 5.14 13.11
C ASN A 248 -2.80 5.61 14.05
N HIS A 249 -3.68 6.51 13.61
CA HIS A 249 -4.84 6.95 14.40
C HIS A 249 -5.73 5.78 14.80
N GLU A 250 -6.18 4.95 13.85
CA GLU A 250 -7.03 3.80 14.15
C GLU A 250 -6.34 2.75 15.03
N ARG A 251 -5.02 2.61 14.89
CA ARG A 251 -4.20 1.70 15.71
C ARG A 251 -4.17 2.19 17.15
N ILE A 252 -3.90 3.48 17.36
CA ILE A 252 -3.82 4.12 18.68
C ILE A 252 -5.19 4.15 19.35
N ASP A 253 -6.24 4.57 18.65
CA ASP A 253 -7.61 4.63 19.18
C ASP A 253 -8.16 3.27 19.61
N ARG A 254 -7.74 2.21 18.91
CA ARG A 254 -8.14 0.83 19.22
C ARG A 254 -7.12 0.11 20.10
N SER A 255 -6.01 0.76 20.43
CA SER A 255 -5.05 0.26 21.39
C SER A 255 -5.54 0.65 22.78
N HIS A 256 -5.52 -0.31 23.70
CA HIS A 256 -5.78 -0.05 25.12
C HIS A 256 -4.48 0.18 25.90
N PHE A 257 -3.35 0.33 25.18
CA PHE A 257 -2.13 0.84 25.79
C PHE A 257 -2.28 2.34 26.10
N PRO A 258 -1.59 2.84 27.13
CA PRO A 258 -1.86 4.15 27.72
C PRO A 258 -1.22 5.31 26.93
N TYR A 259 -1.71 5.54 25.71
CA TYR A 259 -1.27 6.63 24.84
C TYR A 259 -1.57 8.03 25.39
N ASP A 260 -2.50 8.14 26.34
CA ASP A 260 -2.76 9.37 27.09
C ASP A 260 -1.52 9.93 27.80
N LEU A 261 -0.56 9.06 28.17
CA LEU A 261 0.72 9.47 28.77
C LEU A 261 1.60 10.27 27.81
N LEU A 262 1.46 10.04 26.50
CA LEU A 262 2.20 10.78 25.46
C LEU A 262 1.57 12.15 25.15
N ASN A 263 0.42 12.47 25.73
CA ASN A 263 -0.29 13.74 25.53
C ASN A 263 -0.50 14.06 24.04
N LEU A 264 -0.91 13.03 23.29
CA LEU A 264 -1.18 13.09 21.86
C LEU A 264 -2.41 13.96 21.57
N LYS A 265 -2.26 14.90 20.64
CA LYS A 265 -3.35 15.72 20.11
C LYS A 265 -3.51 15.45 18.63
N TRP A 266 -4.73 15.07 18.25
CA TRP A 266 -5.13 14.87 16.87
C TRP A 266 -5.84 16.10 16.33
N SER A 267 -5.51 16.51 15.11
CA SER A 267 -6.22 17.54 14.35
C SER A 267 -6.54 17.07 12.92
N ASP A 268 -7.39 17.83 12.21
CA ASP A 268 -7.88 17.52 10.86
C ASP A 268 -8.39 16.06 10.72
N ASN A 269 -9.29 15.64 11.62
CA ASN A 269 -9.88 14.30 11.63
C ASN A 269 -8.84 13.16 11.63
N GLY A 270 -7.80 13.32 12.44
CA GLY A 270 -6.73 12.35 12.64
C GLY A 270 -5.62 12.39 11.59
N ARG A 271 -5.57 13.45 10.76
CA ARG A 271 -4.53 13.59 9.73
C ARG A 271 -3.23 14.17 10.26
N ASP A 272 -3.30 14.94 11.33
CA ASP A 272 -2.13 15.53 11.96
C ASP A 272 -2.09 15.13 13.43
N SER A 273 -0.92 14.69 13.89
CA SER A 273 -0.63 14.42 15.29
C SER A 273 0.44 15.37 15.82
N ARG A 274 0.27 15.80 17.07
CA ARG A 274 1.30 16.53 17.83
C ARG A 274 1.34 15.98 19.25
N ALA A 275 2.53 15.93 19.83
CA ALA A 275 2.70 15.74 21.25
C ALA A 275 3.04 17.08 21.89
N ASP A 276 2.35 17.40 22.98
CA ASP A 276 2.87 18.35 23.96
C ASP A 276 3.86 17.63 24.88
N ALA A 277 4.53 18.35 25.78
CA ALA A 277 5.40 17.72 26.78
C ALA A 277 4.64 16.59 27.53
N PRO A 278 5.27 15.41 27.72
CA PRO A 278 4.69 14.31 28.49
C PRO A 278 4.22 14.78 29.86
N ARG A 279 3.06 14.29 30.32
CA ARG A 279 2.41 14.77 31.55
C ARG A 279 3.31 14.63 32.78
N ASN A 280 4.03 13.51 32.88
CA ASN A 280 4.90 13.19 34.01
C ASN A 280 6.25 12.71 33.47
N GLN A 281 7.30 13.53 33.62
CA GLN A 281 8.67 13.11 33.34
C GLN A 281 9.38 12.88 34.68
N LEU A 282 9.76 11.62 34.93
CA LEU A 282 10.55 11.25 36.10
C LEU A 282 11.86 10.63 35.61
N ALA A 283 12.99 11.27 35.91
CA ALA A 283 14.29 10.63 35.78
C ALA A 283 14.41 9.58 36.88
N THR A 284 14.55 8.31 36.52
CA THR A 284 14.85 7.27 37.50
C THR A 284 16.31 7.37 37.95
N GLU A 285 16.62 6.84 39.14
CA GLU A 285 17.99 6.84 39.69
C GLU A 285 19.01 6.10 38.78
N SER A 286 18.53 5.22 37.90
CA SER A 286 19.32 4.49 36.90
C SER A 286 19.51 5.25 35.58
N GLY A 287 18.99 6.47 35.46
CA GLY A 287 19.04 7.26 34.22
C GLY A 287 18.03 6.84 33.15
N LEU A 288 17.16 5.85 33.44
CA LEU A 288 16.06 5.47 32.56
C LEU A 288 14.93 6.51 32.66
N TRP A 289 14.36 6.83 31.51
CA TRP A 289 13.18 7.70 31.40
C TRP A 289 11.93 6.93 31.87
N SER A 290 11.02 7.64 32.55
CA SER A 290 9.67 7.16 32.87
C SER A 290 8.62 8.14 32.34
N LEU A 291 7.59 7.60 31.70
CA LEU A 291 6.40 8.31 31.21
C LEU A 291 5.37 8.60 32.32
N GLY A 292 5.49 7.92 33.45
CA GLY A 292 4.53 7.94 34.54
C GLY A 292 4.49 6.61 35.29
N THR A 293 3.48 6.46 36.13
CA THR A 293 3.25 5.25 36.92
C THR A 293 1.97 4.56 36.47
N LEU A 294 1.80 3.27 36.81
CA LEU A 294 0.51 2.58 36.61
C LEU A 294 -0.63 3.29 37.36
N ALA A 295 -0.32 3.95 38.47
CA ALA A 295 -1.26 4.76 39.23
C ALA A 295 -1.66 6.08 38.54
N ASP A 296 -1.07 6.43 37.39
CA ASP A 296 -1.44 7.61 36.58
C ASP A 296 -2.40 7.26 35.43
N LEU A 297 -2.58 5.98 35.13
CA LEU A 297 -3.42 5.52 34.00
C LEU A 297 -4.90 5.84 34.24
N ASN A 298 -5.70 5.99 33.20
CA ASN A 298 -7.16 6.07 33.36
C ASN A 298 -7.72 4.70 33.80
N ASN A 299 -8.98 4.64 34.25
CA ASN A 299 -9.56 3.40 34.79
C ASN A 299 -9.66 2.29 33.75
N TRP A 300 -9.88 2.64 32.48
CA TRP A 300 -9.98 1.69 31.38
C TRP A 300 -8.63 1.00 31.13
N ASP A 301 -7.59 1.78 30.87
CA ASP A 301 -6.26 1.28 30.54
C ASP A 301 -5.65 0.51 31.72
N LEU A 302 -5.86 0.98 32.95
CA LEU A 302 -5.35 0.32 34.16
C LEU A 302 -5.99 -1.06 34.37
N LEU A 303 -7.32 -1.12 34.29
CA LEU A 303 -8.04 -2.37 34.47
C LEU A 303 -7.78 -3.34 33.30
N TRP A 304 -7.72 -2.81 32.08
CA TRP A 304 -7.34 -3.58 30.90
C TRP A 304 -5.96 -4.20 31.07
N LEU A 305 -4.97 -3.41 31.49
CA LEU A 305 -3.60 -3.86 31.70
C LEU A 305 -3.53 -4.99 32.74
N HIS A 306 -4.28 -4.86 33.84
CA HIS A 306 -4.35 -5.88 34.88
C HIS A 306 -4.92 -7.20 34.34
N MET A 307 -6.09 -7.16 33.70
CA MET A 307 -6.71 -8.34 33.11
C MET A 307 -5.88 -8.94 31.97
N PHE A 308 -5.19 -8.10 31.20
CA PHE A 308 -4.28 -8.54 30.15
C PHE A 308 -3.04 -9.25 30.73
N ILE A 309 -2.52 -8.78 31.87
CA ILE A 309 -1.48 -9.47 32.62
C ILE A 309 -1.96 -10.84 33.06
N ASP A 310 -3.21 -11.00 33.53
CA ASP A 310 -3.76 -12.32 33.89
C ASP A 310 -3.77 -13.29 32.70
N GLN A 311 -4.16 -12.80 31.52
CA GLN A 311 -4.10 -13.60 30.29
C GLN A 311 -2.65 -14.00 29.96
N CYS A 312 -1.69 -13.09 30.19
CA CYS A 312 -0.27 -13.38 30.00
C CYS A 312 0.27 -14.38 31.04
N ILE A 313 -0.17 -14.31 32.30
CA ILE A 313 0.17 -15.28 33.35
C ILE A 313 -0.30 -16.66 32.90
N LYS A 314 -1.58 -16.79 32.54
CA LYS A 314 -2.14 -18.05 32.06
C LYS A 314 -1.36 -18.58 30.85
N ARG A 315 -1.08 -17.74 29.86
CA ARG A 315 -0.42 -18.15 28.62
C ARG A 315 1.06 -18.53 28.78
N TYR A 316 1.83 -17.74 29.54
CA TYR A 316 3.29 -17.84 29.56
C TYR A 316 3.86 -18.45 30.83
N PHE A 317 3.10 -18.46 31.93
CA PHE A 317 3.50 -19.10 33.19
C PHE A 317 2.80 -20.43 33.39
N ASP A 318 1.47 -20.50 33.23
CA ASP A 318 0.72 -21.74 33.44
C ASP A 318 0.82 -22.68 32.21
N ASP A 319 0.52 -22.17 31.00
CA ASP A 319 0.55 -22.95 29.75
C ASP A 319 1.95 -23.05 29.11
N ALA A 320 2.92 -22.27 29.59
CA ALA A 320 4.31 -22.24 29.10
C ALA A 320 4.46 -22.07 27.57
N ARG A 321 3.54 -21.35 26.91
CA ARG A 321 3.56 -21.19 25.45
C ARG A 321 4.82 -20.48 24.95
N SER A 322 5.29 -20.89 23.78
CA SER A 322 6.40 -20.27 23.04
C SER A 322 5.87 -19.36 21.94
N GLU A 323 6.63 -18.33 21.59
CA GLU A 323 6.32 -17.40 20.50
C GLU A 323 7.44 -17.40 19.45
N PRO A 324 7.21 -16.93 18.22
CA PRO A 324 8.25 -16.84 17.19
C PRO A 324 9.42 -15.94 17.63
N PRO A 325 10.67 -16.23 17.23
CA PRO A 325 11.81 -15.39 17.59
C PRO A 325 11.67 -13.98 17.00
N ILE A 326 12.16 -13.00 17.76
CA ILE A 326 12.31 -11.62 17.30
C ILE A 326 13.48 -11.50 16.32
N ALA A 327 13.32 -10.64 15.32
CA ALA A 327 14.39 -10.12 14.50
C ALA A 327 14.21 -8.62 14.30
N LEU A 328 15.34 -7.92 14.34
CA LEU A 328 15.43 -6.50 14.02
C LEU A 328 16.22 -6.30 12.72
N GLY A 329 15.95 -5.23 11.99
CA GLY A 329 16.75 -4.88 10.81
C GLY A 329 18.22 -4.60 11.17
N SER A 330 18.46 -4.07 12.37
CA SER A 330 19.79 -3.85 12.96
C SER A 330 20.58 -5.14 13.24
N MET A 331 19.93 -6.32 13.23
CA MET A 331 20.60 -7.62 13.45
C MET A 331 21.29 -8.20 12.20
N ALA A 332 21.16 -7.57 11.03
CA ALA A 332 21.83 -8.03 9.82
C ALA A 332 23.17 -7.31 9.61
N ARG A 333 24.24 -8.08 9.35
CA ARG A 333 25.52 -7.51 8.94
C ARG A 333 25.53 -7.26 7.44
N ILE A 334 25.61 -5.99 7.06
CA ILE A 334 25.62 -5.57 5.65
C ILE A 334 26.94 -4.85 5.37
N PRO A 335 27.95 -5.54 4.79
CA PRO A 335 29.20 -4.90 4.46
C PRO A 335 29.01 -3.88 3.34
N HIS A 336 29.53 -2.67 3.53
CA HIS A 336 29.39 -1.58 2.58
C HIS A 336 30.71 -0.79 2.45
N SER A 337 31.08 -0.44 1.22
CA SER A 337 32.36 0.21 0.91
C SER A 337 32.56 1.55 1.61
N TRP A 338 31.47 2.22 1.99
CA TRP A 338 31.50 3.55 2.63
C TRP A 338 31.75 3.54 4.14
N ILE A 339 31.56 2.40 4.83
CA ILE A 339 31.65 2.34 6.30
C ILE A 339 32.97 1.68 6.76
N GLY A 340 33.74 1.09 5.85
CA GLY A 340 34.95 0.33 6.17
C GLY A 340 34.69 -0.90 7.06
N ASP A 341 35.74 -1.65 7.37
CA ASP A 341 35.62 -2.91 8.14
C ASP A 341 35.21 -2.68 9.61
N SER A 342 35.51 -1.50 10.16
CA SER A 342 35.26 -1.16 11.57
C SER A 342 33.78 -0.93 11.88
N GLY A 343 33.01 -0.37 10.94
CA GLY A 343 31.59 -0.07 11.14
C GLY A 343 30.66 -1.23 10.78
N ALA A 344 31.12 -2.19 9.97
CA ALA A 344 30.38 -3.44 9.71
C ALA A 344 30.41 -4.43 10.90
N ALA A 345 31.30 -4.21 11.88
CA ALA A 345 31.54 -5.12 13.00
C ALA A 345 30.60 -4.90 14.21
N GLN A 346 29.94 -3.74 14.32
CA GLN A 346 29.09 -3.42 15.47
C GLN A 346 27.62 -3.79 15.19
N LEU A 347 27.19 -4.95 15.70
CA LEU A 347 25.76 -5.24 15.85
C LEU A 347 25.21 -4.35 17.00
N PRO A 348 24.17 -3.53 16.79
CA PRO A 348 23.64 -2.63 17.81
C PRO A 348 22.85 -3.35 18.93
N VAL A 349 22.44 -4.59 18.68
CA VAL A 349 21.64 -5.41 19.60
C VAL A 349 22.58 -6.29 20.42
N PRO A 350 22.24 -6.72 21.66
CA PRO A 350 22.97 -7.78 22.33
C PRO A 350 23.24 -8.92 21.32
N ALA A 351 24.51 -9.13 20.99
CA ALA A 351 25.01 -9.78 19.78
C ALA A 351 24.73 -11.30 19.68
N ARG A 352 23.62 -11.76 20.24
CA ARG A 352 23.24 -13.17 20.37
C ARG A 352 22.53 -13.72 19.12
N TYR A 353 21.91 -12.87 18.31
CA TYR A 353 21.15 -13.29 17.14
C TYR A 353 21.51 -12.45 15.91
N GLU A 354 22.18 -13.07 14.94
CA GLU A 354 22.46 -12.49 13.62
C GLU A 354 21.40 -12.94 12.63
N VAL A 355 20.78 -12.00 11.91
CA VAL A 355 19.92 -12.31 10.78
C VAL A 355 20.80 -12.60 9.58
N GLN A 356 20.95 -13.88 9.25
CA GLN A 356 21.67 -14.30 8.06
C GLN A 356 20.94 -13.80 6.81
N LEU A 357 21.63 -12.98 6.02
CA LEU A 357 21.17 -12.40 4.77
C LEU A 357 22.13 -12.79 3.65
N ASP A 358 21.65 -13.61 2.71
CA ASP A 358 22.39 -13.89 1.50
C ASP A 358 22.28 -12.68 0.57
N ARG A 359 23.41 -11.99 0.32
CA ARG A 359 23.43 -10.84 -0.59
C ARG A 359 23.33 -11.30 -2.04
N VAL A 360 22.10 -11.49 -2.51
CA VAL A 360 21.81 -11.85 -3.90
C VAL A 360 22.25 -10.71 -4.82
N PRO A 361 23.14 -10.96 -5.81
CA PRO A 361 23.57 -9.94 -6.75
C PRO A 361 22.43 -9.53 -7.68
N SER A 362 22.52 -8.34 -8.28
CA SER A 362 21.42 -7.77 -9.07
C SER A 362 20.96 -8.68 -10.21
N ALA A 363 21.89 -9.33 -10.92
CA ALA A 363 21.57 -10.25 -12.01
C ALA A 363 20.71 -11.47 -11.58
N GLN A 364 20.71 -11.83 -10.29
CA GLN A 364 19.92 -12.92 -9.73
C GLN A 364 18.67 -12.43 -8.99
N LEU A 365 18.61 -11.14 -8.64
CA LEU A 365 17.45 -10.50 -8.01
C LEU A 365 16.40 -10.17 -9.07
N THR A 366 15.91 -11.18 -9.79
CA THR A 366 14.95 -11.04 -10.90
C THR A 366 13.50 -11.06 -10.43
N THR A 367 12.55 -10.71 -11.32
CA THR A 367 11.11 -10.90 -11.03
C THR A 367 10.80 -12.36 -10.68
N GLU A 368 11.47 -13.34 -11.31
CA GLU A 368 11.29 -14.76 -11.00
C GLU A 368 11.75 -15.11 -9.58
N PHE A 369 12.94 -14.66 -9.19
CA PHE A 369 13.44 -14.83 -7.82
C PHE A 369 12.48 -14.23 -6.81
N MET A 370 12.03 -13.00 -7.04
CA MET A 370 11.10 -12.34 -6.13
C MET A 370 9.72 -13.01 -6.10
N THR A 371 9.26 -13.58 -7.21
CA THR A 371 8.01 -14.36 -7.27
C THR A 371 8.11 -15.65 -6.46
N SER A 372 9.30 -16.26 -6.34
CA SER A 372 9.49 -17.39 -5.41
C SER A 372 9.27 -17.01 -3.94
N LEU A 373 9.55 -15.75 -3.58
CA LEU A 373 9.34 -15.20 -2.24
C LEU A 373 7.93 -14.62 -2.05
N GLU A 374 7.33 -14.12 -3.12
CA GLU A 374 6.01 -13.51 -3.18
C GLU A 374 5.18 -14.12 -4.33
N PRO A 375 4.62 -15.33 -4.17
CA PRO A 375 3.94 -16.04 -5.25
C PRO A 375 2.79 -15.24 -5.89
N GLY A 376 2.15 -14.36 -5.12
CA GLY A 376 1.10 -13.46 -5.61
C GLY A 376 1.57 -12.41 -6.63
N TRP A 377 2.87 -12.26 -6.89
CA TRP A 377 3.39 -11.39 -7.94
C TRP A 377 3.24 -12.00 -9.34
N ALA A 378 3.18 -13.33 -9.44
CA ALA A 378 3.05 -14.04 -10.72
C ALA A 378 1.78 -13.66 -11.50
N THR A 379 0.72 -13.25 -10.79
CA THR A 379 -0.60 -12.90 -11.37
C THR A 379 -0.69 -11.44 -11.83
N LYS A 380 0.35 -10.63 -11.59
CA LYS A 380 0.36 -9.21 -11.93
C LYS A 380 1.20 -8.97 -13.18
N PRO A 381 0.72 -8.11 -14.11
CA PRO A 381 1.50 -7.74 -15.28
C PRO A 381 2.76 -6.96 -14.88
N ASN A 382 3.84 -7.16 -15.62
CA ASN A 382 5.07 -6.40 -15.48
C ASN A 382 5.56 -5.93 -16.86
N PRO A 383 5.23 -4.71 -17.30
CA PRO A 383 5.63 -4.21 -18.62
C PRO A 383 7.14 -3.91 -18.74
N ASN A 384 7.86 -3.97 -17.61
CA ASN A 384 9.22 -3.46 -17.47
C ASN A 384 10.28 -4.57 -17.41
N LEU A 385 9.91 -5.82 -17.75
CA LEU A 385 10.83 -6.95 -17.76
C LEU A 385 11.99 -6.78 -18.74
N TRP A 386 11.79 -6.05 -19.84
CA TRP A 386 12.86 -5.75 -20.78
C TRP A 386 13.98 -4.91 -20.13
N MET A 387 13.62 -3.94 -19.29
CA MET A 387 14.59 -3.11 -18.55
C MET A 387 15.38 -3.96 -17.55
N GLU A 388 14.73 -4.93 -16.89
CA GLU A 388 15.43 -5.90 -16.04
C GLU A 388 16.44 -6.71 -16.85
N ARG A 389 16.05 -7.24 -18.00
CA ARG A 389 16.92 -8.06 -18.86
C ARG A 389 18.16 -7.31 -19.33
N TRP A 390 18.01 -6.02 -19.63
CA TRP A 390 19.08 -5.21 -20.21
C TRP A 390 20.00 -4.62 -19.14
N PHE A 391 19.42 -3.99 -18.12
CA PHE A 391 20.18 -3.21 -17.13
C PHE A 391 20.39 -3.95 -15.80
N GLY A 392 19.72 -5.08 -15.58
CA GLY A 392 19.78 -5.81 -14.31
C GLY A 392 21.20 -6.24 -13.94
N SER A 393 22.05 -6.59 -14.91
CA SER A 393 23.44 -6.97 -14.65
C SER A 393 24.37 -5.78 -14.38
N GLU A 394 23.97 -4.55 -14.77
CA GLU A 394 24.79 -3.34 -14.63
C GLU A 394 24.67 -2.69 -13.25
N VAL A 395 23.67 -3.09 -12.45
CA VAL A 395 23.45 -2.51 -11.11
C VAL A 395 24.53 -3.01 -10.13
N PRO A 396 25.32 -2.12 -9.51
CA PRO A 396 26.32 -2.52 -8.53
C PRO A 396 25.68 -3.09 -7.27
N ILE A 397 26.31 -4.10 -6.67
CA ILE A 397 25.77 -4.76 -5.46
C ILE A 397 25.70 -3.81 -4.26
N GLU A 398 26.55 -2.78 -4.25
CA GLU A 398 26.58 -1.68 -3.27
C GLU A 398 25.29 -0.86 -3.31
N ALA A 399 24.60 -0.79 -4.45
CA ALA A 399 23.32 -0.08 -4.54
C ALA A 399 22.14 -0.88 -3.99
N LEU A 400 22.28 -2.19 -3.77
CA LEU A 400 21.17 -3.06 -3.39
C LEU A 400 20.93 -3.03 -1.87
N TYR A 401 21.92 -3.47 -1.11
CA TYR A 401 21.84 -3.65 0.34
C TYR A 401 22.63 -2.53 1.01
N ILE A 402 21.93 -1.46 1.38
CA ILE A 402 22.56 -0.27 1.95
C ILE A 402 22.26 -0.22 3.47
N PRO A 403 23.28 -0.24 4.34
CA PRO A 403 23.08 0.00 5.77
C PRO A 403 22.78 1.48 6.06
N THR A 404 21.99 1.77 7.11
CA THR A 404 21.61 3.14 7.49
C THR A 404 22.81 4.06 7.69
N ALA A 405 23.86 3.58 8.36
CA ALA A 405 25.09 4.34 8.58
C ALA A 405 25.78 4.78 7.27
N ALA A 406 25.65 4.02 6.17
CA ALA A 406 26.21 4.43 4.88
C ALA A 406 25.42 5.62 4.30
N MET A 407 24.09 5.62 4.48
CA MET A 407 23.24 6.71 3.99
C MET A 407 23.37 7.97 4.82
N GLU A 408 23.69 7.86 6.11
CA GLU A 408 24.02 9.02 6.95
C GLU A 408 25.27 9.75 6.46
N ILE A 409 26.32 9.02 6.05
CA ILE A 409 27.56 9.60 5.50
C ILE A 409 27.28 10.46 4.24
N SER A 410 26.29 10.07 3.45
CA SER A 410 25.97 10.73 2.18
C SER A 410 24.71 11.60 2.24
N GLU A 411 24.22 11.92 3.45
CA GLU A 411 22.99 12.69 3.67
C GLU A 411 21.80 12.17 2.85
N GLY A 412 21.70 10.85 2.68
CA GLY A 412 20.64 10.17 1.92
C GLY A 412 20.77 10.26 0.41
N ARG A 413 21.92 10.67 -0.15
CA ARG A 413 22.11 10.87 -1.60
C ARG A 413 23.25 10.04 -2.16
N ALA A 414 23.05 9.53 -3.37
CA ALA A 414 24.07 8.78 -4.09
C ALA A 414 24.02 9.12 -5.59
N ASP A 415 25.18 9.02 -6.25
CA ASP A 415 25.31 9.10 -7.70
C ASP A 415 25.88 7.78 -8.23
N LEU A 416 25.65 7.51 -9.52
CA LEU A 416 26.34 6.46 -10.27
C LEU A 416 27.44 7.09 -11.13
N ILE A 417 28.62 6.50 -11.09
CA ILE A 417 29.72 6.84 -12.00
C ILE A 417 30.08 5.59 -12.79
N LYS A 418 30.18 5.76 -14.11
CA LYS A 418 30.70 4.74 -15.01
C LYS A 418 32.20 4.95 -15.20
N ASP A 419 33.00 3.96 -14.80
CA ASP A 419 34.44 3.93 -15.03
C ASP A 419 34.86 2.70 -15.85
N ALA A 420 36.17 2.45 -15.97
CA ALA A 420 36.70 1.33 -16.75
C ALA A 420 36.36 -0.05 -16.16
N ASP A 421 36.06 -0.13 -14.86
CA ASP A 421 35.73 -1.38 -14.15
C ASP A 421 34.21 -1.62 -14.07
N GLY A 422 33.39 -0.66 -14.51
CA GLY A 422 31.94 -0.75 -14.55
C GLY A 422 31.23 0.43 -13.89
N ILE A 423 29.99 0.21 -13.47
CA ILE A 423 29.19 1.23 -12.77
C ILE A 423 29.44 1.09 -11.27
N LYS A 424 29.79 2.20 -10.62
CA LYS A 424 30.04 2.26 -9.17
C LYS A 424 29.12 3.27 -8.50
N LEU A 425 28.71 2.97 -7.27
CA LEU A 425 27.94 3.88 -6.42
C LEU A 425 28.88 4.77 -5.62
N VAL A 426 28.70 6.09 -5.69
CA VAL A 426 29.50 7.06 -4.94
C VAL A 426 28.62 7.92 -4.01
N PRO A 427 29.10 8.24 -2.80
CA PRO A 427 28.38 9.10 -1.87
C PRO A 427 28.46 10.54 -2.36
N LYS A 428 27.39 11.31 -2.17
CA LYS A 428 27.35 12.72 -2.55
C LYS A 428 26.91 13.59 -1.38
N GLN A 429 27.77 14.51 -0.95
CA GLN A 429 27.43 15.48 0.09
C GLN A 429 26.56 16.62 -0.48
N ALA A 430 25.76 17.25 0.36
CA ALA A 430 24.95 18.39 -0.05
C ALA A 430 25.83 19.61 -0.38
N GLU A 431 26.17 19.80 -1.65
CA GLU A 431 26.61 21.12 -2.12
C GLU A 431 25.46 22.13 -2.03
N SER A 432 25.77 23.35 -1.58
CA SER A 432 24.87 24.47 -1.37
C SER A 432 24.31 25.11 -2.66
N THR A 433 23.88 24.31 -3.65
CA THR A 433 23.29 24.85 -4.90
C THR A 433 21.79 24.56 -5.01
N PRO A 434 20.91 25.57 -5.23
CA PRO A 434 19.47 25.45 -4.96
C PRO A 434 18.58 25.02 -6.13
N PHE A 435 19.10 24.46 -7.22
CA PHE A 435 18.27 24.18 -8.40
C PHE A 435 18.51 22.76 -8.93
N TYR A 436 17.42 21.98 -8.87
CA TYR A 436 17.13 20.73 -9.57
C TYR A 436 18.30 20.14 -10.39
N ARG A 437 18.92 19.06 -9.87
CA ARG A 437 19.87 18.24 -10.63
C ARG A 437 19.23 16.89 -10.96
N PRO A 438 19.17 16.47 -12.23
CA PRO A 438 18.41 15.29 -12.67
C PRO A 438 19.01 13.91 -12.30
N ASN A 439 20.19 13.84 -11.67
CA ASN A 439 20.98 12.60 -11.58
C ASN A 439 21.17 12.01 -10.18
N VAL A 440 20.52 12.54 -9.14
CA VAL A 440 20.67 11.99 -7.78
C VAL A 440 19.73 10.79 -7.60
N LEU A 441 20.28 9.64 -7.24
CA LEU A 441 19.49 8.47 -6.87
C LEU A 441 18.92 8.62 -5.45
N SER A 442 17.63 8.36 -5.31
CA SER A 442 16.97 8.25 -4.02
C SER A 442 16.89 6.78 -3.60
N LEU A 443 18.02 6.22 -3.15
CA LEU A 443 18.07 4.86 -2.62
C LEU A 443 17.58 4.83 -1.16
N VAL A 444 17.13 3.66 -0.72
CA VAL A 444 16.59 3.48 0.64
C VAL A 444 17.49 2.51 1.42
N PRO A 445 17.95 2.87 2.62
CA PRO A 445 18.68 1.94 3.48
C PRO A 445 17.79 0.83 4.01
N THR A 446 18.42 -0.17 4.58
CA THR A 446 17.77 -1.18 5.40
C THR A 446 17.06 -0.53 6.57
N ASP A 447 15.80 -0.90 6.82
CA ASP A 447 15.06 -0.39 7.96
C ASP A 447 15.55 -1.05 9.25
N VAL A 448 16.41 -0.33 9.99
CA VAL A 448 16.91 -0.77 11.30
C VAL A 448 15.80 -0.99 12.31
N THR A 449 14.65 -0.33 12.13
CA THR A 449 13.52 -0.41 13.05
C THR A 449 12.55 -1.52 12.72
N ALA A 450 12.78 -2.28 11.64
CA ALA A 450 11.97 -3.45 11.32
C ALA A 450 11.89 -4.36 12.54
N LEU A 451 10.68 -4.78 12.92
CA LEU A 451 10.41 -5.58 14.12
C LEU A 451 9.44 -6.70 13.74
N SER A 452 9.97 -7.90 13.52
CA SER A 452 9.17 -9.06 13.08
C SER A 452 9.92 -10.37 13.32
N THR A 453 9.54 -11.45 12.63
CA THR A 453 10.30 -12.70 12.60
C THR A 453 11.53 -12.59 11.67
N PRO A 454 12.57 -13.43 11.84
CA PRO A 454 13.74 -13.44 10.96
C PRO A 454 13.41 -13.58 9.47
N GLU A 455 12.45 -14.45 9.14
CA GLU A 455 12.02 -14.69 7.76
C GLU A 455 11.41 -13.43 7.16
N ARG A 456 10.58 -12.73 7.95
CA ARG A 456 9.93 -11.51 7.48
C ARG A 456 10.92 -10.37 7.29
N VAL A 457 11.84 -10.17 8.23
CA VAL A 457 12.90 -9.15 8.13
C VAL A 457 13.79 -9.42 6.90
N ARG A 458 14.22 -10.67 6.68
CA ARG A 458 14.98 -11.04 5.47
C ARG A 458 14.20 -10.75 4.19
N ARG A 459 12.92 -11.10 4.16
CA ARG A 459 12.05 -10.84 3.01
C ARG A 459 11.92 -9.34 2.74
N ASP A 460 11.82 -8.53 3.79
CA ASP A 460 11.79 -7.06 3.70
C ASP A 460 13.12 -6.47 3.20
N MET A 461 14.27 -7.05 3.59
CA MET A 461 15.58 -6.68 3.03
C MET A 461 15.68 -6.97 1.53
N TYR A 462 15.21 -8.14 1.05
CA TYR A 462 15.15 -8.42 -0.39
C TYR A 462 14.23 -7.46 -1.14
N PHE A 463 13.11 -7.06 -0.54
CA PHE A 463 12.22 -6.06 -1.13
C PHE A 463 12.88 -4.68 -1.24
N LEU A 464 13.61 -4.24 -0.22
CA LEU A 464 14.36 -2.98 -0.27
C LEU A 464 15.48 -3.03 -1.32
N ALA A 465 16.21 -4.14 -1.40
CA ALA A 465 17.21 -4.37 -2.45
C ALA A 465 16.58 -4.30 -3.84
N ARG A 466 15.42 -4.94 -4.03
CA ARG A 466 14.65 -4.92 -5.27
C ARG A 466 14.14 -3.51 -5.61
N TYR A 467 13.74 -2.74 -4.60
CA TYR A 467 13.35 -1.34 -4.79
C TYR A 467 14.53 -0.49 -5.26
N ASN A 468 15.69 -0.63 -4.62
CA ASN A 468 16.90 0.09 -5.00
C ASN A 468 17.40 -0.31 -6.40
N GLN A 469 17.36 -1.60 -6.72
CA GLN A 469 17.63 -2.12 -8.06
C GLN A 469 16.75 -1.42 -9.11
N ALA A 470 15.44 -1.31 -8.84
CA ALA A 470 14.50 -0.64 -9.74
C ALA A 470 14.82 0.86 -9.90
N GLN A 471 15.24 1.56 -8.84
CA GLN A 471 15.67 2.97 -8.94
C GLN A 471 16.90 3.13 -9.84
N VAL A 472 17.89 2.23 -9.71
CA VAL A 472 19.08 2.25 -10.57
C VAL A 472 18.72 1.92 -12.02
N ILE A 473 17.94 0.87 -12.26
CA ILE A 473 17.50 0.50 -13.61
C ILE A 473 16.70 1.64 -14.27
N GLN A 474 15.83 2.31 -13.53
CA GLN A 474 15.09 3.48 -14.02
C GLN A 474 16.01 4.63 -14.44
N HIS A 475 17.13 4.81 -13.73
CA HIS A 475 18.14 5.81 -14.08
C HIS A 475 18.90 5.41 -15.36
N LEU A 476 19.39 4.17 -15.43
CA LEU A 476 20.09 3.65 -16.62
C LEU A 476 19.22 3.68 -17.87
N ALA A 477 17.94 3.29 -17.76
CA ALA A 477 16.99 3.36 -18.87
C ALA A 477 16.75 4.82 -19.35
N LYS A 478 16.83 5.81 -18.45
CA LYS A 478 16.72 7.24 -18.83
C LYS A 478 17.99 7.76 -19.52
N GLU A 479 19.16 7.35 -19.06
CA GLU A 479 20.43 7.67 -19.73
C GLU A 479 20.46 7.07 -21.14
N ASP A 480 20.05 5.80 -21.26
CA ASP A 480 19.93 5.08 -22.51
C ASP A 480 18.95 5.76 -23.49
N TYR A 481 17.74 6.13 -23.02
CA TYR A 481 16.80 6.94 -23.80
C TYR A 481 17.41 8.27 -24.27
N SER A 482 18.09 8.99 -23.37
CA SER A 482 18.69 10.28 -23.70
C SER A 482 19.77 10.16 -24.78
N ALA A 483 20.52 9.04 -24.77
CA ALA A 483 21.58 8.74 -25.74
C ALA A 483 21.03 8.25 -27.08
N ARG A 484 20.01 7.38 -27.08
CA ARG A 484 19.54 6.66 -28.28
C ARG A 484 18.21 7.14 -28.86
N GLN A 485 17.54 8.13 -28.26
CA GLN A 485 16.24 8.61 -28.77
C GLN A 485 16.25 8.99 -30.26
N ALA A 486 17.31 9.63 -30.75
CA ALA A 486 17.40 10.04 -32.16
C ALA A 486 17.61 8.84 -33.09
N GLU A 487 18.38 7.84 -32.66
CA GLU A 487 18.56 6.59 -33.39
C GLU A 487 17.24 5.83 -33.49
N MET A 488 16.50 5.70 -32.38
CA MET A 488 15.19 5.04 -32.37
C MET A 488 14.15 5.78 -33.22
N GLN A 489 14.15 7.12 -33.19
CA GLN A 489 13.30 7.92 -34.08
C GLN A 489 13.62 7.64 -35.55
N GLN A 490 14.91 7.63 -35.89
CA GLN A 490 15.36 7.35 -37.26
C GLN A 490 14.91 5.95 -37.70
N TRP A 491 15.14 4.94 -36.87
CA TRP A 491 14.67 3.57 -37.12
C TRP A 491 13.16 3.51 -37.38
N CYS A 492 12.35 4.16 -36.53
CA CYS A 492 10.90 4.22 -36.70
C CYS A 492 10.52 4.86 -38.05
N PHE A 493 11.12 5.99 -38.41
CA PHE A 493 10.80 6.68 -39.65
C PHE A 493 11.27 5.92 -40.89
N ASP A 494 12.38 5.20 -40.82
CA ASP A 494 12.88 4.35 -41.91
C ASP A 494 11.96 3.13 -42.12
N ALA A 495 11.47 2.52 -41.04
CA ALA A 495 10.48 1.45 -41.11
C ALA A 495 9.15 1.95 -41.72
N MET A 496 8.68 3.14 -41.31
CA MET A 496 7.50 3.77 -41.89
C MET A 496 7.70 4.08 -43.38
N ALA A 497 8.84 4.68 -43.76
CA ALA A 497 9.15 5.01 -45.15
C ALA A 497 9.19 3.76 -46.04
N THR A 498 9.76 2.66 -45.53
CA THR A 498 9.84 1.38 -46.24
C THR A 498 8.47 0.81 -46.59
N ASN A 499 7.50 0.90 -45.66
CA ASN A 499 6.15 0.40 -45.88
C ASN A 499 5.22 1.42 -46.56
N MET A 500 5.69 2.63 -46.82
CA MET A 500 4.86 3.71 -47.35
C MET A 500 4.16 3.39 -48.68
N PRO A 501 4.79 2.71 -49.65
CA PRO A 501 4.12 2.30 -50.88
C PRO A 501 2.86 1.45 -50.65
N ASN A 502 2.80 0.69 -49.56
CA ASN A 502 1.67 -0.21 -49.26
C ASN A 502 0.48 0.52 -48.62
N ILE A 503 0.68 1.69 -48.04
CA ILE A 503 -0.36 2.41 -47.29
C ILE A 503 -0.70 3.78 -47.88
N ILE A 504 0.11 4.30 -48.81
CA ILE A 504 -0.03 5.68 -49.32
C ILE A 504 -1.38 5.91 -50.01
N ASP A 505 -1.92 4.93 -50.73
CA ASP A 505 -3.23 5.06 -51.38
C ASP A 505 -4.36 5.08 -50.35
N ASP A 506 -4.29 4.29 -49.27
CA ASP A 506 -5.25 4.34 -48.15
C ASP A 506 -5.24 5.71 -47.46
N LEU A 507 -4.04 6.27 -47.24
CA LEU A 507 -3.85 7.60 -46.67
C LEU A 507 -4.48 8.67 -47.57
N ILE A 508 -4.19 8.62 -48.88
CA ILE A 508 -4.76 9.54 -49.86
C ILE A 508 -6.27 9.43 -49.95
N ALA A 509 -6.82 8.22 -49.86
CA ALA A 509 -8.25 7.96 -49.91
C ALA A 509 -9.00 8.50 -48.69
N LEU A 510 -8.30 8.77 -47.58
CA LEU A 510 -8.87 8.94 -46.25
C LEU A 510 -9.59 7.68 -45.76
N ASN A 511 -8.99 6.51 -46.01
CA ASN A 511 -9.46 5.24 -45.49
C ASN A 511 -9.13 5.12 -43.98
N HIS A 512 -9.92 5.79 -43.13
CA HIS A 512 -9.71 5.79 -41.68
C HIS A 512 -9.79 4.39 -41.08
N GLU A 513 -10.59 3.50 -41.67
CA GLU A 513 -10.84 2.14 -41.15
C GLU A 513 -9.58 1.28 -41.17
N ARG A 514 -8.72 1.46 -42.19
CA ARG A 514 -7.40 0.81 -42.29
C ARG A 514 -6.56 1.00 -41.02
N PHE A 515 -6.70 2.15 -40.36
CA PHE A 515 -5.89 2.59 -39.22
C PHE A 515 -6.56 2.36 -37.85
N TRP A 516 -7.71 1.69 -37.81
CA TRP A 516 -8.33 1.29 -36.54
C TRP A 516 -7.61 0.11 -35.89
N LEU A 517 -7.63 0.07 -34.55
CA LEU A 517 -6.83 -0.88 -33.76
C LEU A 517 -7.56 -2.16 -33.38
N ASP A 518 -8.89 -2.17 -33.39
CA ASP A 518 -9.76 -3.34 -33.13
C ASP A 518 -10.11 -4.10 -34.42
N ARG A 519 -9.16 -4.19 -35.34
CA ARG A 519 -9.27 -4.94 -36.58
C ARG A 519 -8.89 -6.41 -36.37
N GLU A 520 -9.55 -7.33 -37.09
CA GLU A 520 -9.27 -8.77 -36.99
C GLU A 520 -7.81 -9.09 -37.36
N GLU A 521 -7.24 -8.36 -38.32
CA GLU A 521 -5.85 -8.56 -38.76
C GLU A 521 -4.82 -8.21 -37.69
N LEU A 522 -5.19 -7.41 -36.67
CA LEU A 522 -4.34 -7.06 -35.53
C LEU A 522 -4.58 -7.99 -34.33
N SER A 523 -5.55 -8.91 -34.38
CA SER A 523 -5.91 -9.76 -33.25
C SER A 523 -4.76 -10.64 -32.76
N GLY A 524 -3.93 -11.16 -33.68
CA GLY A 524 -2.74 -11.94 -33.35
C GLY A 524 -1.68 -11.12 -32.61
N GLU A 525 -1.44 -9.89 -33.06
CA GLU A 525 -0.49 -8.96 -32.43
C GLU A 525 -0.96 -8.51 -31.04
N VAL A 526 -2.28 -8.31 -30.88
CA VAL A 526 -2.90 -8.00 -29.58
C VAL A 526 -2.72 -9.16 -28.61
N GLU A 527 -2.90 -10.40 -29.05
CA GLU A 527 -2.72 -11.57 -28.18
C GLU A 527 -1.24 -11.81 -27.84
N LEU A 528 -0.32 -11.54 -28.77
CA LEU A 528 1.11 -11.57 -28.53
C LEU A 528 1.51 -10.56 -27.44
N LEU A 529 1.08 -9.30 -27.56
CA LEU A 529 1.32 -8.26 -26.55
C LEU A 529 0.75 -8.64 -25.18
N ARG A 530 -0.47 -9.20 -25.13
CA ARG A 530 -1.03 -9.70 -23.88
C ARG A 530 -0.18 -10.82 -23.28
N SER A 531 0.33 -11.73 -24.10
CA SER A 531 1.21 -12.82 -23.65
C SER A 531 2.53 -12.29 -23.10
N GLU A 532 3.16 -11.32 -23.77
CA GLU A 532 4.45 -10.76 -23.33
C GLU A 532 4.33 -9.91 -22.07
N LEU A 533 3.22 -9.19 -21.91
CA LEU A 533 2.98 -8.30 -20.78
C LEU A 533 2.28 -9.00 -19.60
N LYS A 534 1.76 -10.22 -19.81
CA LYS A 534 1.27 -11.08 -18.72
C LYS A 534 2.43 -11.43 -17.79
N GLY A 535 2.15 -11.44 -16.48
CA GLY A 535 3.09 -11.95 -15.49
C GLY A 535 3.42 -13.42 -15.74
N SER A 536 4.50 -13.92 -15.14
CA SER A 536 5.02 -15.28 -15.33
C SER A 536 4.10 -16.42 -14.79
N GLY A 537 2.89 -16.11 -14.32
CA GLY A 537 1.93 -17.08 -13.78
C GLY A 537 0.81 -17.50 -14.74
N GLY A 538 0.58 -18.82 -14.89
CA GLY A 538 -0.45 -19.41 -15.76
C GLY A 538 -1.90 -19.42 -15.21
N GLY A 539 -2.33 -18.41 -14.46
CA GLY A 539 -3.69 -18.31 -13.87
C GLY A 539 -4.35 -16.96 -14.10
N ASP A 540 -5.49 -16.70 -13.43
CA ASP A 540 -6.34 -15.46 -13.45
C ASP A 540 -5.54 -14.16 -13.22
N SER A 541 -4.74 -13.78 -14.21
CA SER A 541 -3.95 -12.56 -14.23
C SER A 541 -4.89 -11.36 -14.45
N GLN A 542 -4.64 -10.23 -13.78
CA GLN A 542 -5.39 -9.02 -14.10
C GLN A 542 -5.23 -8.66 -15.59
N PRO A 543 -6.32 -8.29 -16.28
CA PRO A 543 -6.28 -8.07 -17.71
C PRO A 543 -5.36 -6.89 -18.05
N VAL A 544 -4.48 -7.09 -19.02
CA VAL A 544 -3.75 -5.99 -19.68
C VAL A 544 -4.75 -5.23 -20.55
N GLU A 545 -5.05 -3.99 -20.17
CA GLU A 545 -6.00 -3.17 -20.92
C GLU A 545 -5.30 -2.49 -22.11
N ILE A 546 -5.59 -2.99 -23.31
CA ILE A 546 -5.14 -2.39 -24.56
C ILE A 546 -6.29 -1.54 -25.10
N PRO A 547 -6.14 -0.21 -25.22
CA PRO A 547 -7.23 0.69 -25.60
C PRO A 547 -7.51 0.64 -27.11
N LEU A 548 -8.19 -0.42 -27.57
CA LEU A 548 -8.46 -0.66 -29.01
C LEU A 548 -9.52 0.29 -29.61
N HIS A 549 -10.37 0.88 -28.79
CA HIS A 549 -11.52 1.69 -29.25
C HIS A 549 -11.18 3.14 -29.60
N GLN A 550 -9.91 3.54 -29.52
CA GLN A 550 -9.51 4.90 -29.88
C GLN A 550 -9.44 5.03 -31.40
N GLY A 551 -10.51 5.53 -32.02
CA GLY A 551 -10.55 5.77 -33.47
C GLY A 551 -9.41 6.69 -33.91
N ARG A 552 -8.50 6.18 -34.75
CA ARG A 552 -7.49 6.99 -35.45
C ARG A 552 -8.12 7.64 -36.66
N GLY A 553 -7.83 8.92 -36.87
CA GLY A 553 -8.32 9.69 -38.00
C GLY A 553 -7.15 10.23 -38.81
N ILE A 554 -7.21 10.05 -40.13
CA ILE A 554 -6.29 10.70 -41.06
C ILE A 554 -6.65 12.19 -41.12
N ARG A 555 -5.68 13.05 -40.81
CA ARG A 555 -5.87 14.51 -40.89
C ARG A 555 -5.09 15.09 -42.07
N LEU A 556 -5.65 16.12 -42.68
CA LEU A 556 -5.00 16.91 -43.73
C LEU A 556 -4.89 18.35 -43.27
N SER A 557 -3.78 19.00 -43.59
CA SER A 557 -3.61 20.44 -43.42
C SER A 557 -3.01 21.06 -44.67
N TYR A 558 -3.55 22.20 -45.11
CA TYR A 558 -3.00 22.97 -46.22
C TYR A 558 -2.06 24.05 -45.68
N ILE A 559 -0.81 24.03 -46.15
CA ILE A 559 0.21 25.01 -45.76
C ILE A 559 0.38 26.02 -46.90
N PRO A 560 -0.05 27.29 -46.71
CA PRO A 560 0.13 28.32 -47.72
C PRO A 560 1.63 28.57 -47.99
N PRO A 561 2.01 29.01 -49.21
CA PRO A 561 3.41 29.27 -49.57
C PRO A 561 4.18 30.12 -48.55
N ARG A 562 3.53 31.15 -47.98
CA ARG A 562 4.11 32.06 -46.97
C ARG A 562 4.40 31.42 -45.59
N HIS A 563 3.88 30.22 -45.33
CA HIS A 563 4.05 29.48 -44.08
C HIS A 563 4.79 28.15 -44.29
N ARG A 564 5.34 27.90 -45.48
CA ARG A 564 6.16 26.72 -45.73
C ARG A 564 7.45 26.84 -44.92
N PHE A 565 7.75 25.82 -44.12
CA PHE A 565 9.00 25.73 -43.39
C PHE A 565 10.08 25.23 -44.35
N ALA A 566 11.22 25.92 -44.40
CA ALA A 566 12.39 25.42 -45.11
C ALA A 566 13.01 24.26 -44.32
N PRO A 567 13.41 23.16 -44.97
CA PRO A 567 14.07 22.06 -44.29
C PRO A 567 15.43 22.51 -43.73
N ASP A 568 15.70 22.15 -42.48
CA ASP A 568 16.97 22.44 -41.79
C ASP A 568 17.74 21.15 -41.57
N ARG A 569 19.01 21.09 -42.01
CA ARG A 569 19.90 19.94 -41.78
C ARG A 569 20.11 19.64 -40.30
N LYS A 570 19.96 20.63 -39.42
CA LYS A 570 20.09 20.47 -37.96
C LYS A 570 18.82 19.95 -37.27
N SER A 571 17.70 19.89 -37.98
CA SER A 571 16.48 19.30 -37.42
C SER A 571 16.69 17.81 -37.14
N GLY A 572 15.93 17.23 -36.21
CA GLY A 572 16.03 15.80 -35.90
C GLY A 572 15.55 14.89 -37.05
N PRO A 573 15.52 13.57 -36.81
CA PRO A 573 14.91 12.60 -37.73
C PRO A 573 13.46 12.96 -38.07
N SER A 574 13.05 12.67 -39.31
CA SER A 574 11.66 12.87 -39.77
C SER A 574 11.33 11.88 -40.89
N LEU A 575 10.04 11.58 -41.07
CA LEU A 575 9.58 10.75 -42.19
C LEU A 575 9.99 11.34 -43.55
N ALA A 576 9.90 12.66 -43.70
CA ALA A 576 10.30 13.35 -44.93
C ALA A 576 11.80 13.14 -45.26
N LYS A 577 12.68 13.13 -44.24
CA LYS A 577 14.10 12.82 -44.42
C LYS A 577 14.34 11.37 -44.80
N SER A 578 13.70 10.43 -44.10
CA SER A 578 13.80 8.99 -44.39
C SER A 578 13.32 8.65 -45.80
N MET A 579 12.34 9.39 -46.31
CA MET A 579 11.85 9.25 -47.69
C MET A 579 12.65 10.07 -48.73
N GLY A 580 13.67 10.83 -48.32
CA GLY A 580 14.49 11.64 -49.22
C GLY A 580 13.79 12.87 -49.84
N LEU A 581 12.77 13.41 -49.16
CA LEU A 581 11.90 14.47 -49.69
C LEU A 581 12.36 15.90 -49.36
N GLU A 582 13.41 16.06 -48.55
CA GLU A 582 13.95 17.37 -48.18
C GLU A 582 15.09 17.79 -49.12
N LEU A 583 14.83 18.79 -49.96
CA LEU A 583 15.81 19.35 -50.89
C LEU A 583 16.46 20.60 -50.28
N TYR A 584 17.56 20.37 -49.55
CA TYR A 584 18.28 21.45 -48.84
C TYR A 584 18.82 22.54 -49.76
N GLU A 585 19.22 22.20 -50.98
CA GLU A 585 19.74 23.17 -51.97
C GLU A 585 18.64 24.11 -52.47
N LEU A 586 17.41 23.63 -52.51
CA LEU A 586 16.23 24.38 -52.97
C LEU A 586 15.43 24.98 -51.81
N HIS A 587 15.88 24.76 -50.57
CA HIS A 587 15.15 25.15 -49.35
C HIS A 587 13.67 24.72 -49.37
N SER A 588 13.37 23.55 -49.93
CA SER A 588 12.01 23.06 -50.11
C SER A 588 11.86 21.58 -49.77
N THR A 589 10.66 21.19 -49.38
CA THR A 589 10.25 19.78 -49.22
C THR A 589 9.37 19.41 -50.40
N VAL A 590 9.67 18.32 -51.09
CA VAL A 590 8.89 17.85 -52.25
C VAL A 590 7.78 16.88 -51.85
N CYS A 591 6.81 16.74 -52.74
CA CYS A 591 5.67 15.85 -52.59
C CYS A 591 6.10 14.37 -52.59
N ALA A 592 5.57 13.59 -51.65
CA ALA A 592 5.85 12.16 -51.57
C ALA A 592 5.33 11.34 -52.77
N LEU A 593 4.40 11.86 -53.57
CA LEU A 593 3.77 11.13 -54.70
C LEU A 593 4.51 11.29 -56.02
N ASP A 594 5.00 12.49 -56.32
CA ASP A 594 5.65 12.81 -57.59
C ASP A 594 7.12 13.19 -57.44
N GLN A 595 7.57 13.58 -56.24
CA GLN A 595 8.92 14.08 -55.94
C GLN A 595 9.37 15.28 -56.79
N GLU A 596 8.44 15.92 -57.49
CA GLU A 596 8.71 17.02 -58.43
C GLU A 596 8.14 18.33 -57.89
N GLU A 597 6.91 18.32 -57.37
CA GLU A 597 6.25 19.53 -56.88
C GLU A 597 6.59 19.80 -55.41
N GLU A 598 6.71 21.08 -55.05
CA GLU A 598 6.82 21.49 -53.64
C GLU A 598 5.56 21.14 -52.85
N ALA A 599 5.76 20.55 -51.67
CA ALA A 599 4.69 20.19 -50.77
C ALA A 599 3.99 21.43 -50.19
N ASN A 600 2.66 21.38 -50.19
CA ASN A 600 1.78 22.41 -49.62
C ASN A 600 0.57 21.81 -48.90
N VAL A 601 0.55 20.49 -48.74
CA VAL A 601 -0.40 19.74 -47.95
C VAL A 601 0.39 18.79 -47.06
N CYS A 602 0.03 18.67 -45.79
CA CYS A 602 0.58 17.70 -44.87
C CYS A 602 -0.51 16.74 -44.41
N LEU A 603 -0.21 15.45 -44.45
CA LEU A 603 -1.08 14.40 -43.91
C LEU A 603 -0.52 13.91 -42.58
N TYR A 604 -1.39 13.76 -41.58
CA TYR A 604 -1.02 13.36 -40.22
C TYR A 604 -1.74 12.08 -39.80
N LEU A 605 -1.01 11.25 -39.06
CA LEU A 605 -1.50 10.07 -38.34
C LEU A 605 -1.03 10.10 -36.88
N THR A 606 -1.74 9.36 -36.04
CA THR A 606 -1.36 9.13 -34.63
C THR A 606 -0.36 7.99 -34.53
N THR A 607 0.61 8.12 -33.62
CA THR A 607 1.66 7.13 -33.33
C THR A 607 1.85 6.97 -31.81
N ASP A 608 0.74 7.04 -31.07
CA ASP A 608 0.73 7.11 -29.60
C ASP A 608 0.75 5.71 -28.95
N SER A 609 0.55 4.65 -29.72
CA SER A 609 0.60 3.27 -29.25
C SER A 609 1.48 2.37 -30.12
N ILE A 610 1.92 1.25 -29.57
CA ILE A 610 2.64 0.20 -30.31
C ILE A 610 1.83 -0.31 -31.52
N LEU A 611 0.51 -0.46 -31.38
CA LEU A 611 -0.34 -0.92 -32.46
C LEU A 611 -0.45 0.11 -33.60
N ASP A 612 -0.30 1.41 -33.32
CA ASP A 612 -0.20 2.42 -34.38
C ASP A 612 1.07 2.22 -35.20
N ILE A 613 2.19 1.91 -34.53
CA ILE A 613 3.49 1.66 -35.18
C ILE A 613 3.41 0.40 -36.04
N VAL A 614 2.89 -0.70 -35.52
CA VAL A 614 2.60 -1.95 -36.27
C VAL A 614 1.79 -1.63 -37.53
N ASN A 615 0.71 -0.86 -37.38
CA ASN A 615 -0.21 -0.59 -38.47
C ASN A 615 0.42 0.25 -39.60
N ILE A 616 1.26 1.22 -39.25
CA ILE A 616 1.94 2.11 -40.21
C ILE A 616 3.16 1.44 -40.83
N THR A 617 3.95 0.72 -40.05
CA THR A 617 5.19 0.06 -40.51
C THR A 617 4.92 -1.28 -41.19
N GLY A 618 3.78 -1.91 -40.96
CA GLY A 618 3.46 -3.24 -41.48
C GLY A 618 4.29 -4.37 -40.85
N LEU A 619 5.06 -4.08 -39.80
CA LEU A 619 5.87 -5.04 -39.05
C LEU A 619 5.05 -5.75 -37.98
N SER A 620 5.42 -6.98 -37.63
CA SER A 620 4.90 -7.64 -36.42
C SER A 620 5.46 -6.97 -35.17
N VAL A 621 4.76 -7.07 -34.03
CA VAL A 621 5.27 -6.60 -32.73
C VAL A 621 6.64 -7.19 -32.43
N SER A 622 6.88 -8.45 -32.79
CA SER A 622 8.16 -9.12 -32.57
C SER A 622 9.35 -8.52 -33.34
N ASP A 623 9.09 -7.77 -34.41
CA ASP A 623 10.11 -7.07 -35.21
C ASP A 623 10.32 -5.61 -34.78
N ILE A 624 9.52 -5.11 -33.83
CA ILE A 624 9.66 -3.77 -33.27
C ILE A 624 10.59 -3.84 -32.04
N PRO A 625 11.41 -2.80 -31.78
CA PRO A 625 12.22 -2.72 -30.57
C PRO A 625 11.37 -2.87 -29.30
N VAL A 626 11.82 -3.77 -28.41
CA VAL A 626 11.11 -4.14 -27.18
C VAL A 626 10.82 -2.95 -26.28
N GLU A 627 11.65 -1.91 -26.35
CA GLU A 627 11.47 -0.67 -25.59
C GLU A 627 10.15 0.04 -25.90
N LEU A 628 9.56 -0.20 -27.08
CA LEU A 628 8.30 0.41 -27.52
C LEU A 628 7.07 -0.47 -27.24
N HIS A 629 7.23 -1.71 -26.75
CA HIS A 629 6.11 -2.65 -26.62
C HIS A 629 5.05 -2.22 -25.60
N SER A 630 5.43 -1.45 -24.56
CA SER A 630 4.48 -0.89 -23.58
C SER A 630 3.78 0.38 -24.06
N ARG A 631 4.19 0.96 -25.20
CA ARG A 631 3.75 2.28 -25.64
C ARG A 631 2.25 2.33 -25.84
N GLY A 632 1.59 3.25 -25.13
CA GLY A 632 0.14 3.47 -25.22
C GLY A 632 -0.71 2.38 -24.54
N ILE A 633 -0.10 1.44 -23.82
CA ILE A 633 -0.79 0.40 -23.04
C ILE A 633 -0.90 0.85 -21.59
N LYS A 634 -2.08 0.66 -20.99
CA LYS A 634 -2.29 0.94 -19.56
C LYS A 634 -2.25 -0.35 -18.77
N THR A 635 -1.28 -0.46 -17.87
CA THR A 635 -1.15 -1.61 -16.96
C THR A 635 -1.43 -1.17 -15.54
N TYR A 636 -2.43 -1.79 -14.91
CA TYR A 636 -2.68 -1.60 -13.48
C TYR A 636 -1.92 -2.67 -12.69
N VAL A 637 -0.94 -2.24 -11.91
CA VAL A 637 -0.07 -3.13 -11.11
C VAL A 637 -0.46 -3.17 -9.61
N GLY A 638 -1.47 -2.37 -9.22
CA GLY A 638 -1.90 -2.18 -7.84
C GLY A 638 -1.41 -0.88 -7.21
N ASN A 639 -1.74 -0.68 -5.94
CA ASN A 639 -1.31 0.49 -5.18
C ASN A 639 -0.02 0.19 -4.40
N SER A 640 1.11 0.72 -4.86
CA SER A 640 2.42 0.54 -4.23
C SER A 640 2.55 1.14 -2.82
N ILE A 641 1.60 1.96 -2.37
CA ILE A 641 1.58 2.48 -0.99
C ILE A 641 0.99 1.45 -0.03
N LEU A 642 0.00 0.68 -0.48
CA LEU A 642 -0.79 -0.20 0.39
C LEU A 642 -0.47 -1.68 0.21
N SER A 643 0.19 -2.03 -0.89
CA SER A 643 0.41 -3.41 -1.28
C SER A 643 1.86 -3.64 -1.60
N ARG A 644 2.35 -4.80 -1.16
CA ARG A 644 3.67 -5.33 -1.51
C ARG A 644 3.65 -5.80 -2.96
N ILE A 645 4.02 -4.93 -3.89
CA ILE A 645 4.07 -5.21 -5.34
C ILE A 645 5.49 -5.09 -5.86
N ASP A 646 5.83 -5.77 -6.96
CA ASP A 646 7.17 -5.71 -7.57
C ASP A 646 7.53 -4.25 -7.90
N PRO A 647 8.57 -3.67 -7.27
CA PRO A 647 9.06 -2.34 -7.60
C PRO A 647 9.37 -2.15 -9.09
N MET A 648 9.82 -3.19 -9.80
CA MET A 648 10.09 -3.10 -11.24
C MET A 648 8.84 -2.84 -12.07
N ALA A 649 7.70 -3.43 -11.70
CA ALA A 649 6.44 -3.22 -12.39
C ALA A 649 5.90 -1.78 -12.25
N CYS A 650 6.40 -1.02 -11.27
CA CYS A 650 5.99 0.36 -11.01
C CYS A 650 6.83 1.41 -11.75
N LEU A 651 7.89 0.99 -12.46
CA LEU A 651 8.75 1.91 -13.20
C LEU A 651 8.01 2.54 -14.38
N LYS A 652 8.43 3.74 -14.73
CA LYS A 652 7.98 4.42 -15.94
C LYS A 652 8.94 4.10 -17.06
N ASN A 653 8.46 3.50 -18.14
CA ASN A 653 9.27 3.29 -19.32
C ASN A 653 9.58 4.67 -19.98
N PRO A 654 10.85 5.11 -20.04
CA PRO A 654 11.21 6.40 -20.64
C PRO A 654 10.84 6.50 -22.14
N TRP A 655 10.82 5.36 -22.84
CA TRP A 655 10.51 5.29 -24.26
C TRP A 655 9.04 5.56 -24.59
N ASP A 656 8.14 5.53 -23.58
CA ASP A 656 6.77 6.00 -23.75
C ASP A 656 6.72 7.52 -24.06
N GLU A 657 7.76 8.27 -23.67
CA GLU A 657 7.88 9.71 -23.95
C GLU A 657 8.42 10.02 -25.36
N LEU A 658 8.84 8.98 -26.12
CA LEU A 658 9.39 9.14 -27.47
C LEU A 658 8.37 9.85 -28.36
N ARG A 659 8.77 10.98 -28.92
CA ARG A 659 7.93 11.74 -29.84
C ARG A 659 8.13 11.23 -31.26
N LEU A 660 7.10 10.58 -31.78
CA LEU A 660 6.98 10.20 -33.18
C LEU A 660 5.88 11.06 -33.78
N SER A 661 6.20 11.80 -34.84
CA SER A 661 5.25 12.66 -35.55
C SER A 661 5.14 12.18 -36.99
N PHE A 662 4.06 11.45 -37.30
CA PHE A 662 3.81 11.04 -38.67
C PHE A 662 3.32 12.25 -39.48
N ILE A 663 4.16 12.75 -40.39
CA ILE A 663 3.86 13.87 -41.28
C ILE A 663 4.30 13.47 -42.69
N LEU A 664 3.34 13.25 -43.59
CA LEU A 664 3.59 12.96 -45.00
C LEU A 664 3.38 14.23 -45.84
N PRO A 665 4.44 14.80 -46.45
CA PRO A 665 4.34 15.99 -47.27
C PRO A 665 3.82 15.67 -48.68
N LEU A 666 2.83 16.43 -49.15
CA LEU A 666 2.14 16.24 -50.43
C LEU A 666 1.97 17.59 -51.15
N SER A 667 1.91 17.58 -52.48
CA SER A 667 1.40 18.71 -53.26
C SER A 667 -0.10 18.56 -53.49
N LEU A 668 -0.81 19.68 -53.48
CA LEU A 668 -2.25 19.71 -53.75
C LEU A 668 -2.58 19.21 -55.15
N SER A 669 -1.70 19.44 -56.13
CA SER A 669 -1.88 18.98 -57.51
C SER A 669 -1.78 17.47 -57.59
N ALA A 670 -0.73 16.88 -56.99
CA ALA A 670 -0.55 15.43 -56.94
C ALA A 670 -1.67 14.74 -56.16
N LEU A 671 -2.05 15.29 -55.01
CA LEU A 671 -3.18 14.77 -54.22
C LEU A 671 -4.47 14.73 -55.05
N LYS A 672 -4.80 15.84 -55.74
CA LYS A 672 -5.98 15.91 -56.62
C LYS A 672 -5.91 14.92 -57.77
N LYS A 673 -4.74 14.79 -58.40
CA LYS A 673 -4.50 13.88 -59.52
C LYS A 673 -4.71 12.43 -59.05
N ARG A 674 -4.03 12.02 -57.98
CA ARG A 674 -4.11 10.66 -57.45
C ARG A 674 -5.51 10.31 -56.93
N ARG A 675 -6.17 11.21 -56.18
CA ARG A 675 -7.56 11.01 -55.77
C ARG A 675 -8.50 10.86 -56.97
N ARG A 676 -8.31 11.63 -58.04
CA ARG A 676 -9.11 11.51 -59.27
C ARG A 676 -8.88 10.18 -59.99
N GLU A 677 -7.65 9.69 -60.06
CA GLU A 677 -7.32 8.36 -60.60
C GLU A 677 -8.03 7.25 -59.82
N MET A 678 -8.23 7.44 -58.51
CA MET A 678 -9.00 6.55 -57.63
C MET A 678 -10.52 6.78 -57.68
N GLY A 679 -11.01 7.71 -58.52
CA GLY A 679 -12.44 8.05 -58.60
C GLY A 679 -12.96 8.93 -57.46
N LEU A 680 -12.08 9.54 -56.67
CA LEU A 680 -12.41 10.37 -55.50
C LEU A 680 -12.36 11.87 -55.81
N SER A 681 -13.26 12.64 -55.20
CA SER A 681 -13.23 14.10 -55.26
C SER A 681 -12.27 14.67 -54.20
N THR A 682 -11.74 15.87 -54.44
CA THR A 682 -10.88 16.58 -53.47
C THR A 682 -11.45 17.98 -53.26
N PRO A 683 -11.67 18.43 -52.01
CA PRO A 683 -12.23 19.75 -51.75
C PRO A 683 -11.25 20.88 -52.11
N ARG A 684 -11.73 22.13 -52.02
CA ARG A 684 -10.88 23.31 -52.15
C ARG A 684 -9.87 23.36 -51.00
N SER A 685 -8.71 23.97 -51.22
CA SER A 685 -7.59 23.98 -50.26
C SER A 685 -7.98 24.46 -48.86
N GLY A 686 -8.78 25.53 -48.76
CA GLY A 686 -9.25 26.07 -47.48
C GLY A 686 -10.30 25.22 -46.75
N LEU A 687 -10.74 24.09 -47.33
CA LEU A 687 -11.72 23.17 -46.75
C LEU A 687 -11.12 21.77 -46.53
N LEU A 688 -9.81 21.58 -46.74
CA LEU A 688 -9.18 20.25 -46.62
C LEU A 688 -9.21 19.72 -45.19
N GLU A 689 -8.99 20.59 -44.21
CA GLU A 689 -8.96 20.20 -42.79
C GLU A 689 -10.34 19.76 -42.33
N SER A 690 -11.35 20.62 -42.52
CA SER A 690 -12.74 20.30 -42.17
C SER A 690 -13.26 19.08 -42.92
N PHE A 691 -12.89 18.91 -44.20
CA PHE A 691 -13.24 17.73 -44.96
C PHE A 691 -12.66 16.43 -44.39
N ALA A 692 -11.40 16.43 -43.96
CA ALA A 692 -10.77 15.27 -43.34
C ALA A 692 -11.39 14.96 -41.95
N GLU A 693 -11.69 15.99 -41.16
CA GLU A 693 -12.37 15.86 -39.87
C GLU A 693 -13.79 15.31 -40.01
N GLU A 694 -14.59 15.86 -40.94
CA GLU A 694 -15.93 15.39 -41.25
C GLU A 694 -15.92 13.95 -41.77
N SER A 695 -14.96 13.61 -42.64
CA SER A 695 -14.77 12.23 -43.13
C SER A 695 -14.46 11.26 -41.99
N SER A 696 -13.57 11.64 -41.06
CA SER A 696 -13.25 10.81 -39.90
C SER A 696 -14.45 10.66 -38.93
N ALA A 697 -15.21 11.74 -38.73
CA ALA A 697 -16.42 11.71 -37.90
C ALA A 697 -17.51 10.83 -38.52
N ALA A 698 -17.71 10.93 -39.84
CA ALA A 698 -18.65 10.10 -40.58
C ALA A 698 -18.28 8.60 -40.49
N ALA A 699 -17.00 8.25 -40.68
CA ALA A 699 -16.53 6.88 -40.54
C ALA A 699 -16.77 6.33 -39.12
N ARG A 700 -16.48 7.13 -38.09
CA ARG A 700 -16.76 6.74 -36.69
C ARG A 700 -18.25 6.54 -36.41
N GLN A 701 -19.12 7.41 -36.94
CA GLN A 701 -20.57 7.26 -36.79
C GLN A 701 -21.10 6.03 -37.53
N ALA A 702 -20.62 5.77 -38.74
CA ALA A 702 -20.97 4.57 -39.51
C ALA A 702 -20.61 3.30 -38.73
N ARG A 703 -19.40 3.27 -38.15
CA ARG A 703 -18.96 2.17 -37.29
C ARG A 703 -19.82 1.98 -36.05
N TYR A 704 -20.13 3.06 -35.35
CA TYR A 704 -20.96 3.00 -34.16
C TYR A 704 -22.36 2.44 -34.47
N ARG A 705 -22.94 2.82 -35.62
CA ARG A 705 -24.20 2.24 -36.10
C ARG A 705 -24.07 0.76 -36.44
N ALA A 706 -22.99 0.33 -37.09
CA ALA A 706 -22.77 -1.08 -37.41
C ALA A 706 -22.69 -1.95 -36.14
N LYS A 707 -21.91 -1.52 -35.12
CA LYS A 707 -21.81 -2.23 -33.83
C LYS A 707 -23.13 -2.27 -33.05
N LEU A 708 -23.98 -1.23 -33.16
CA LEU A 708 -25.31 -1.23 -32.55
C LEU A 708 -26.26 -2.24 -33.20
N VAL A 709 -26.12 -2.50 -34.50
CA VAL A 709 -26.91 -3.48 -35.23
C VAL A 709 -26.44 -4.91 -34.90
N GLU A 710 -25.12 -5.15 -34.87
CA GLU A 710 -24.54 -6.44 -34.47
C GLU A 710 -24.79 -6.80 -32.99
N GLY A 711 -24.99 -5.83 -32.09
CA GLY A 711 -25.32 -6.08 -30.68
C GLY A 711 -26.80 -6.27 -30.38
N LEU A 712 -27.68 -6.16 -31.39
CA LEU A 712 -29.12 -6.41 -31.29
C LEU A 712 -29.53 -7.75 -31.92
N GLU A 713 -28.62 -8.43 -32.63
CA GLU A 713 -28.69 -9.85 -33.01
C GLU A 713 -28.00 -10.72 -31.95
#